data_AF-A0A5N5XD90-F1
#
_entry.id   AF-A0A5N5XD90-F1
#
_cell.length_a   1.000
_cell.length_b   1.000
_cell.length_c   1.000
_cell.angle_alpha   90.00
_cell.angle_beta   90.00
_cell.angle_gamma   90.00
#
_symmetry.space_group_name_H-M   'P 1'
#
loop_
_entity.id
_entity.type
_entity.pdbx_description
1 polymer ?
#
loop_
_entity_poly.entity_id
_entity_poly.type
_entity_poly.pdbx_seq_one_letter_code
_entity_poly.pdbx_strand_id
1 'polypeptide(L)'
;MPRSIPRDDAEWAALISTLKDSLPETFPEYKAPLPSQVNRTIDHTQLALTATEEQIDQLCAEALKYQFATVCVRKNHVHRAVQELKGSPDVTVACVVGFHEGMYETSEKEQEAREAVELGASELDMVLKYPLLREGKYTDVYMDILGVRKAAPLPTKLKVILETSQLTRDEIIAGSIIADMAGADFIKTSTGFNGPGANVENVALMRATAGLVGNGCKVKASGGVRSAEDCIRMLKVGAERIGTSSGVKIMQELGGEAKRKGPHDHGQLGYNGHLDEVFTFKPTAVFTPTGGRSHTLSVAIPGSIVANAHSIEQKTLLAGIIARALAVFSVDEVVIFDDDVNSPRNDSYGQEEIYDSPIDRTNDELNVNVSSTKRYTANSDPSHFLAHILSYLETPPYLRKHLFPMHPNLRGAGLLPSLDMPHHLRANEWCEYRESIVVSSSDRDGQRRNNIQMSNHRYNRRRSSSSPTKLSATVVDTGLPKKVVLPGIQLPEHARVTLRFAEHGPKPYAEPVHPSTPRAKAGYYWGYYVRRCRSLSSVFTECPFDGGYDLSFGTSERGAPVYSVLEEERQEYDSHGRRESHPGYKHLLLVFGGVAGIEAAIRNDPQLCDMHISPTEAGKLFDYWVNLLPGQGSRTIRTEEAVWLGLASLRGLVEGTHRPRQSYKSNAL
;
A
#
# COMPACT_ATOMS: atom_id res chain seq x y z
N MET A 1 33.35 -25.73 19.79
CA MET A 1 32.80 -26.30 21.05
C MET A 1 31.37 -25.80 21.20
N PRO A 2 30.42 -26.62 21.64
CA PRO A 2 29.06 -26.15 21.90
C PRO A 2 29.12 -25.06 22.98
N ARG A 3 28.40 -23.95 22.77
CA ARG A 3 28.35 -22.85 23.73
C ARG A 3 27.62 -23.29 24.99
N SER A 4 28.11 -22.87 26.16
CA SER A 4 27.39 -23.08 27.42
C SER A 4 26.07 -22.33 27.40
N ILE A 5 24.99 -22.98 27.82
CA ILE A 5 23.67 -22.35 27.96
C ILE A 5 23.72 -21.34 29.13
N PRO A 6 23.36 -20.07 28.91
CA PRO A 6 23.24 -19.07 29.98
C PRO A 6 22.28 -19.48 31.09
N ARG A 7 22.58 -19.11 32.34
CA ARG A 7 21.84 -19.52 33.53
C ARG A 7 20.68 -18.59 33.89
N ASP A 8 20.77 -17.33 33.49
CA ASP A 8 19.78 -16.29 33.77
C ASP A 8 19.71 -15.26 32.64
N ASP A 9 18.77 -14.33 32.73
CA ASP A 9 18.52 -13.32 31.70
C ASP A 9 19.69 -12.34 31.52
N ALA A 10 20.52 -12.13 32.54
CA ALA A 10 21.68 -11.26 32.47
C ALA A 10 22.81 -11.91 31.66
N GLU A 11 23.07 -13.20 31.90
CA GLU A 11 24.01 -13.98 31.08
C GLU A 11 23.52 -14.11 29.62
N TRP A 12 22.20 -14.26 29.41
CA TRP A 12 21.61 -14.23 28.07
C TRP A 12 21.84 -12.88 27.38
N ALA A 13 21.55 -11.78 28.05
CA ALA A 13 21.75 -10.44 27.50
C ALA A 13 23.22 -10.18 27.12
N ALA A 14 24.17 -10.61 27.95
CA ALA A 14 25.60 -10.50 27.67
C ALA A 14 26.02 -11.31 26.45
N LEU A 15 25.52 -12.55 26.33
CA LEU A 15 25.78 -13.39 25.15
C LEU A 15 25.17 -12.78 23.88
N ILE A 16 23.91 -12.34 23.94
CA ILE A 16 23.22 -11.71 22.81
C ILE A 16 23.97 -10.47 22.34
N SER A 17 24.40 -9.60 23.26
CA SER A 17 25.20 -8.41 22.93
C SER A 17 26.50 -8.80 22.23
N THR A 18 27.24 -9.77 22.78
CA THR A 18 28.52 -10.23 22.20
C THR A 18 28.36 -10.74 20.77
N LEU A 19 27.28 -11.49 20.50
CA LEU A 19 27.00 -12.03 19.18
C LEU A 19 26.49 -10.98 18.20
N LYS A 20 25.66 -10.05 18.69
CA LYS A 20 25.22 -8.89 17.92
C LYS A 20 26.41 -8.06 17.44
N ASP A 21 27.37 -7.79 18.31
CA ASP A 21 28.57 -7.01 17.99
C ASP A 21 29.50 -7.74 16.99
N SER A 22 29.34 -9.05 16.85
CA SER A 22 30.08 -9.88 15.89
C SER A 22 29.39 -10.02 14.52
N LEU A 23 28.18 -9.46 14.34
CA LEU A 23 27.47 -9.50 13.06
C LEU A 23 28.14 -8.58 12.04
N PRO A 24 28.27 -9.01 10.77
CA PRO A 24 28.78 -8.16 9.71
C PRO A 24 27.79 -7.03 9.39
N GLU A 25 28.31 -5.88 8.95
CA GLU A 25 27.48 -4.74 8.51
C GLU A 25 26.65 -5.06 7.25
N THR A 26 27.17 -5.95 6.39
CA THR A 26 26.52 -6.39 5.15
C THR A 26 26.46 -7.92 5.08
N PHE A 27 25.36 -8.47 4.56
CA PHE A 27 25.16 -9.91 4.46
C PHE A 27 25.46 -10.42 3.04
N PRO A 28 26.10 -11.59 2.89
CA PRO A 28 26.38 -12.16 1.58
C PRO A 28 25.12 -12.69 0.91
N GLU A 29 25.11 -12.69 -0.43
CA GLU A 29 24.14 -13.47 -1.20
C GLU A 29 24.60 -14.92 -1.36
N TYR A 30 23.64 -15.83 -1.33
CA TYR A 30 23.78 -17.26 -1.52
C TYR A 30 23.34 -17.66 -2.93
N LYS A 31 23.96 -18.70 -3.46
CA LYS A 31 23.59 -19.26 -4.75
C LYS A 31 22.17 -19.84 -4.67
N ALA A 32 21.25 -19.29 -5.46
CA ALA A 32 19.90 -19.84 -5.57
C ALA A 32 19.94 -21.27 -6.15
N PRO A 33 19.04 -22.17 -5.70
CA PRO A 33 18.89 -23.49 -6.31
C PRO A 33 18.43 -23.36 -7.77
N LEU A 34 18.70 -24.40 -8.57
CA LEU A 34 18.17 -24.47 -9.92
C LEU A 34 16.64 -24.47 -9.87
N PRO A 35 15.93 -23.93 -10.88
CA PRO A 35 14.46 -23.93 -10.90
C PRO A 35 13.83 -25.31 -10.65
N SER A 36 14.48 -26.37 -11.13
CA SER A 36 14.07 -27.78 -10.93
C SER A 36 14.18 -28.29 -9.49
N GLN A 37 14.82 -27.53 -8.58
CA GLN A 37 15.05 -27.89 -7.18
C GLN A 37 14.24 -27.03 -6.20
N VAL A 38 13.56 -25.98 -6.69
CA VAL A 38 12.81 -25.03 -5.85
C VAL A 38 11.61 -25.69 -5.18
N ASN A 39 10.97 -26.67 -5.84
CA ASN A 39 9.86 -27.44 -5.27
C ASN A 39 10.22 -28.05 -3.91
N ARG A 40 11.42 -28.61 -3.77
CA ARG A 40 11.91 -29.22 -2.51
C ARG A 40 12.23 -28.21 -1.41
N THR A 41 12.05 -26.92 -1.67
CA THR A 41 12.15 -25.84 -0.66
C THR A 41 10.78 -25.30 -0.24
N ILE A 42 9.67 -25.78 -0.77
CA ILE A 42 8.34 -25.24 -0.48
C ILE A 42 7.62 -26.08 0.57
N ASP A 43 7.15 -25.41 1.62
CA ASP A 43 6.12 -25.89 2.54
C ASP A 43 4.77 -25.34 2.07
N HIS A 44 3.97 -26.17 1.40
CA HIS A 44 2.68 -25.80 0.82
C HIS A 44 1.63 -25.69 1.93
N THR A 45 1.13 -24.49 2.17
CA THR A 45 0.52 -24.14 3.46
C THR A 45 -0.97 -23.81 3.34
N GLN A 46 -1.81 -24.42 4.18
CA GLN A 46 -3.21 -24.04 4.40
C GLN A 46 -3.51 -24.04 5.90
N LEU A 47 -3.77 -22.84 6.46
CA LEU A 47 -3.98 -22.63 7.90
C LEU A 47 -5.23 -21.79 8.20
N ALA A 48 -6.06 -21.49 7.20
CA ALA A 48 -7.32 -20.79 7.41
C ALA A 48 -8.22 -21.58 8.37
N LEU A 49 -8.88 -20.88 9.30
CA LEU A 49 -9.82 -21.52 10.23
C LEU A 49 -11.04 -22.12 9.52
N THR A 50 -11.33 -21.65 8.32
CA THR A 50 -12.43 -22.12 7.45
C THR A 50 -12.01 -23.21 6.47
N ALA A 51 -10.79 -23.75 6.58
CA ALA A 51 -10.29 -24.75 5.65
C ALA A 51 -11.13 -26.04 5.74
N THR A 52 -11.69 -26.48 4.62
CA THR A 52 -12.46 -27.74 4.56
C THR A 52 -11.54 -28.93 4.32
N GLU A 53 -12.06 -30.13 4.59
CA GLU A 53 -11.33 -31.38 4.34
C GLU A 53 -10.94 -31.55 2.87
N GLU A 54 -11.83 -31.18 1.94
CA GLU A 54 -11.54 -31.23 0.50
C GLU A 54 -10.41 -30.28 0.09
N GLN A 55 -10.29 -29.13 0.77
CA GLN A 55 -9.18 -28.20 0.54
C GLN A 55 -7.85 -28.75 1.07
N ILE A 56 -7.87 -29.58 2.12
CA ILE A 56 -6.68 -30.29 2.60
C ILE A 56 -6.29 -31.42 1.63
N ASP A 57 -7.26 -32.14 1.07
CA ASP A 57 -6.98 -33.17 0.06
C ASP A 57 -6.35 -32.55 -1.19
N GLN A 58 -6.91 -31.43 -1.66
CA GLN A 58 -6.36 -30.68 -2.78
C GLN A 58 -4.93 -30.19 -2.50
N LEU A 59 -4.67 -29.69 -1.28
CA LEU A 59 -3.32 -29.29 -0.85
C LEU A 59 -2.34 -30.47 -0.94
N CYS A 60 -2.74 -31.65 -0.49
CA CYS A 60 -1.92 -32.86 -0.53
C CYS A 60 -1.68 -33.33 -1.97
N ALA A 61 -2.72 -33.37 -2.80
CA ALA A 61 -2.63 -33.73 -4.22
C ALA A 61 -1.68 -32.79 -4.98
N GLU A 62 -1.74 -31.48 -4.71
CA GLU A 62 -0.82 -30.50 -5.29
C GLU A 62 0.63 -30.73 -4.83
N ALA A 63 0.84 -30.99 -3.53
CA ALA A 63 2.16 -31.27 -2.99
C ALA A 63 2.78 -32.54 -3.57
N LEU A 64 1.98 -33.59 -3.80
CA LEU A 64 2.41 -34.79 -4.53
C LEU A 64 2.72 -34.49 -5.99
N LYS A 65 1.87 -33.74 -6.68
CA LYS A 65 2.07 -33.38 -8.09
C LYS A 65 3.39 -32.63 -8.32
N TYR A 66 3.67 -31.62 -7.49
CA TYR A 66 4.85 -30.76 -7.64
C TYR A 66 6.05 -31.22 -6.81
N GLN A 67 5.90 -32.28 -6.00
CA GLN A 67 6.94 -32.82 -5.13
C GLN A 67 7.45 -31.77 -4.12
N PHE A 68 6.54 -31.07 -3.44
CA PHE A 68 6.88 -30.09 -2.40
C PHE A 68 7.57 -30.75 -1.20
N ALA A 69 8.26 -29.95 -0.37
CA ALA A 69 8.94 -30.47 0.82
C ALA A 69 7.93 -31.00 1.82
N THR A 70 6.94 -30.17 2.16
CA THR A 70 5.88 -30.52 3.10
C THR A 70 4.54 -29.91 2.71
N VAL A 71 3.46 -30.48 3.24
CA VAL A 71 2.21 -29.73 3.48
C VAL A 71 2.21 -29.18 4.91
N CYS A 72 1.78 -27.94 5.11
CA CYS A 72 1.72 -27.31 6.43
C CYS A 72 0.26 -27.02 6.81
N VAL A 73 -0.20 -27.68 7.88
CA VAL A 73 -1.61 -27.70 8.32
C VAL A 73 -1.74 -27.48 9.83
N ARG A 74 -2.97 -27.24 10.30
CA ARG A 74 -3.30 -27.26 11.74
C ARG A 74 -3.44 -28.70 12.25
N LYS A 75 -3.25 -28.90 13.56
CA LYS A 75 -3.24 -30.23 14.22
C LYS A 75 -4.39 -31.14 13.82
N ASN A 76 -5.61 -30.61 13.78
CA ASN A 76 -6.83 -31.35 13.43
C ASN A 76 -6.80 -31.98 12.02
N HIS A 77 -5.95 -31.49 11.11
CA HIS A 77 -5.83 -32.01 9.76
C HIS A 77 -4.58 -32.89 9.55
N VAL A 78 -3.72 -33.05 10.56
CA VAL A 78 -2.46 -33.82 10.44
C VAL A 78 -2.74 -35.26 10.05
N HIS A 79 -3.64 -35.94 10.74
CA HIS A 79 -3.95 -37.34 10.45
C HIS A 79 -4.40 -37.56 9.01
N ARG A 80 -5.29 -36.68 8.51
CA ARG A 80 -5.79 -36.73 7.14
C ARG A 80 -4.67 -36.48 6.13
N ALA A 81 -3.86 -35.43 6.32
CA ALA A 81 -2.73 -35.15 5.45
C ALA A 81 -1.72 -36.31 5.40
N VAL A 82 -1.46 -36.99 6.53
CA VAL A 82 -0.61 -38.19 6.58
C VAL A 82 -1.22 -39.34 5.78
N GLN A 83 -2.55 -39.53 5.83
CA GLN A 83 -3.24 -40.55 5.04
C GLN A 83 -3.17 -40.24 3.53
N GLU A 84 -3.43 -39.00 3.13
CA GLU A 84 -3.40 -38.58 1.71
C GLU A 84 -1.99 -38.66 1.10
N LEU A 85 -0.95 -38.41 1.90
CA LEU A 85 0.45 -38.50 1.46
C LEU A 85 1.06 -39.91 1.59
N LYS A 86 0.25 -40.90 1.98
CA LYS A 86 0.73 -42.27 2.17
C LYS A 86 1.30 -42.83 0.87
N GLY A 87 2.55 -43.29 0.93
CA GLY A 87 3.27 -43.84 -0.23
C GLY A 87 4.17 -42.85 -0.96
N SER A 88 4.23 -41.58 -0.52
CA SER A 88 5.23 -40.61 -0.99
C SER A 88 6.18 -40.23 0.16
N PRO A 89 7.33 -40.92 0.32
CA PRO A 89 8.25 -40.65 1.43
C PRO A 89 8.91 -39.26 1.35
N ASP A 90 8.83 -38.62 0.18
CA ASP A 90 9.47 -37.35 -0.11
C ASP A 90 8.64 -36.13 0.28
N VAL A 91 7.32 -36.24 0.41
CA VAL A 91 6.42 -35.14 0.80
C VAL A 91 5.91 -35.40 2.21
N THR A 92 6.35 -34.61 3.19
CA THR A 92 6.02 -34.85 4.60
C THR A 92 4.99 -33.86 5.16
N VAL A 93 4.54 -34.06 6.40
CA VAL A 93 3.53 -33.21 7.05
C VAL A 93 4.17 -32.33 8.12
N ALA A 94 3.97 -31.03 8.00
CA ALA A 94 4.31 -30.03 8.99
C ALA A 94 3.05 -29.58 9.76
N CYS A 95 3.11 -29.55 11.09
CA CYS A 95 2.03 -29.04 11.96
C CYS A 95 2.45 -27.75 12.64
N VAL A 96 1.56 -26.75 12.69
CA VAL A 96 1.78 -25.57 13.54
C VAL A 96 1.49 -25.88 15.02
N VAL A 97 2.22 -25.23 15.94
CA VAL A 97 2.09 -25.41 17.41
C VAL A 97 2.03 -24.05 18.11
N GLY A 98 1.09 -23.89 19.05
CA GLY A 98 0.86 -22.62 19.75
C GLY A 98 0.48 -21.48 18.79
N PHE A 99 -0.23 -21.80 17.71
CA PHE A 99 -0.45 -20.92 16.56
C PHE A 99 -1.83 -20.27 16.59
N HIS A 100 -1.94 -18.95 16.40
CA HIS A 100 -0.96 -18.01 15.84
C HIS A 100 -0.38 -17.01 16.85
N GLU A 101 -0.98 -16.92 18.03
CA GLU A 101 -0.75 -15.87 19.01
C GLU A 101 0.58 -16.00 19.75
N GLY A 102 1.13 -17.22 19.86
CA GLY A 102 2.39 -17.48 20.57
C GLY A 102 2.32 -17.41 22.09
N MET A 103 1.15 -17.07 22.65
CA MET A 103 0.94 -16.80 24.09
C MET A 103 0.45 -18.00 24.91
N TYR A 104 0.24 -19.16 24.28
CA TYR A 104 -0.17 -20.39 24.95
C TYR A 104 0.85 -20.85 26.00
N GLU A 105 0.38 -21.54 27.03
CA GLU A 105 1.27 -22.05 28.08
C GLU A 105 2.24 -23.10 27.53
N THR A 106 3.43 -23.20 28.13
CA THR A 106 4.48 -24.08 27.61
C THR A 106 4.03 -25.55 27.66
N SER A 107 3.33 -25.95 28.72
CA SER A 107 2.75 -27.30 28.84
C SER A 107 1.74 -27.61 27.74
N GLU A 108 0.95 -26.62 27.29
CA GLU A 108 -0.02 -26.77 26.20
C GLU A 108 0.70 -26.96 24.87
N LYS A 109 1.74 -26.16 24.59
CA LYS A 109 2.57 -26.32 23.38
C LYS A 109 3.27 -27.67 23.36
N GLU A 110 3.78 -28.14 24.50
CA GLU A 110 4.40 -29.46 24.60
C GLU A 110 3.39 -30.58 24.32
N GLN A 111 2.18 -30.49 24.88
CA GLN A 111 1.13 -31.47 24.63
C GLN A 111 0.71 -31.47 23.16
N GLU A 112 0.46 -30.29 22.59
CA GLU A 112 0.11 -30.16 21.18
C GLU A 112 1.19 -30.73 20.25
N ALA A 113 2.47 -30.50 20.57
CA ALA A 113 3.61 -31.06 19.85
C ALA A 113 3.66 -32.60 19.91
N ARG A 114 3.48 -33.19 21.10
CA ARG A 114 3.43 -34.67 21.27
C ARG A 114 2.30 -35.27 20.44
N GLU A 115 1.10 -34.71 20.56
CA GLU A 115 -0.08 -35.15 19.82
C GLU A 115 0.12 -35.02 18.30
N ALA A 116 0.68 -33.91 17.82
CA ALA A 116 0.95 -33.73 16.39
C ALA A 116 1.93 -34.79 15.85
N VAL A 117 2.98 -35.13 16.62
CA VAL A 117 3.94 -36.17 16.24
C VAL A 117 3.29 -37.56 16.27
N GLU A 118 2.47 -37.87 17.28
CA GLU A 118 1.71 -39.12 17.35
C GLU A 118 0.74 -39.30 16.18
N LEU A 119 0.15 -38.19 15.70
CA LEU A 119 -0.70 -38.18 14.50
C LEU A 119 0.10 -38.32 13.19
N GLY A 120 1.44 -38.26 13.24
CA GLY A 120 2.34 -38.50 12.12
C GLY A 120 3.02 -37.26 11.53
N ALA A 121 2.91 -36.09 12.17
CA ALA A 121 3.68 -34.92 11.74
C ALA A 121 5.19 -35.17 11.90
N SER A 122 5.94 -34.85 10.85
CA SER A 122 7.40 -35.05 10.78
C SER A 122 8.16 -33.73 10.93
N GLU A 123 7.46 -32.60 10.84
CA GLU A 123 7.99 -31.28 11.15
C GLU A 123 6.97 -30.48 11.98
N LEU A 124 7.44 -29.62 12.89
CA LEU A 124 6.61 -28.72 13.70
C LEU A 124 7.03 -27.27 13.49
N ASP A 125 6.07 -26.37 13.37
CA ASP A 125 6.25 -24.92 13.26
C ASP A 125 5.64 -24.23 14.49
N MET A 126 6.42 -24.06 15.57
CA MET A 126 5.95 -23.45 16.81
C MET A 126 6.05 -21.92 16.78
N VAL A 127 5.13 -21.21 17.43
CA VAL A 127 5.25 -19.75 17.63
C VAL A 127 5.96 -19.45 18.95
N LEU A 128 7.00 -18.62 18.88
CA LEU A 128 7.71 -18.09 20.05
C LEU A 128 6.78 -17.29 20.95
N LYS A 129 6.97 -17.31 22.28
CA LYS A 129 6.43 -16.31 23.21
C LYS A 129 7.10 -14.94 22.99
N TYR A 130 6.89 -14.33 21.82
CA TYR A 130 7.58 -13.09 21.41
C TYR A 130 7.36 -11.90 22.36
N PRO A 131 6.27 -11.77 23.15
CA PRO A 131 6.19 -10.68 24.14
C PRO A 131 7.17 -10.85 25.31
N LEU A 132 7.44 -12.08 25.75
CA LEU A 132 8.47 -12.34 26.76
C LEU A 132 9.87 -11.99 26.25
N LEU A 133 10.13 -12.23 24.95
CA LEU A 133 11.37 -11.82 24.30
C LEU A 133 11.56 -10.29 24.36
N ARG A 134 10.50 -9.52 24.10
CA ARG A 134 10.50 -8.05 24.17
C ARG A 134 10.70 -7.52 25.60
N GLU A 135 10.26 -8.29 26.59
CA GLU A 135 10.48 -7.99 28.01
C GLU A 135 11.88 -8.39 28.51
N GLY A 136 12.72 -9.00 27.66
CA GLY A 136 14.05 -9.48 28.03
C GLY A 136 14.05 -10.75 28.90
N LYS A 137 12.92 -11.46 28.98
CA LYS A 137 12.76 -12.73 29.73
C LYS A 137 13.29 -13.91 28.92
N TYR A 138 14.58 -13.88 28.61
CA TYR A 138 15.23 -14.81 27.69
C TYR A 138 15.22 -16.26 28.17
N THR A 139 15.33 -16.48 29.48
CA THR A 139 15.31 -17.80 30.10
C THR A 139 13.96 -18.48 29.89
N ASP A 140 12.86 -17.74 30.07
CA ASP A 140 11.50 -18.27 29.85
C ASP A 140 11.26 -18.60 28.38
N VAL A 141 11.75 -17.76 27.47
CA VAL A 141 11.68 -17.99 26.02
C VAL A 141 12.47 -19.24 25.63
N TYR A 142 13.68 -19.42 26.17
CA TYR A 142 14.50 -20.60 25.95
C TYR A 142 13.81 -21.88 26.46
N MET A 143 13.25 -21.84 27.66
CA MET A 143 12.54 -22.98 28.26
C MET A 143 11.28 -23.36 27.47
N ASP A 144 10.55 -22.38 26.91
CA ASP A 144 9.38 -22.63 26.05
C ASP A 144 9.75 -23.44 24.80
N ILE A 145 10.82 -23.04 24.09
CA ILE A 145 11.30 -23.75 22.90
C ILE A 145 11.87 -25.12 23.28
N LEU A 146 12.64 -25.19 24.36
CA LEU A 146 13.24 -26.44 24.83
C LEU A 146 12.18 -27.47 25.24
N GLY A 147 11.07 -27.03 25.84
CA GLY A 147 9.91 -27.88 26.14
C GLY A 147 9.37 -28.55 24.88
N VAL A 148 9.06 -27.76 23.85
CA VAL A 148 8.58 -28.28 22.56
C VAL A 148 9.63 -29.19 21.88
N ARG A 149 10.91 -28.83 21.95
CA ARG A 149 12.00 -29.67 21.42
C ARG A 149 12.09 -31.03 22.10
N LYS A 150 11.86 -31.09 23.42
CA LYS A 150 11.83 -32.35 24.19
C LYS A 150 10.58 -33.18 23.87
N ALA A 151 9.44 -32.51 23.70
CA ALA A 151 8.17 -33.12 23.31
C ALA A 151 8.21 -33.74 21.91
N ALA A 152 9.00 -33.16 21.00
CA ALA A 152 9.24 -33.69 19.67
C ALA A 152 10.74 -33.85 19.46
N PRO A 153 11.38 -34.95 19.87
CA PRO A 153 12.82 -35.17 19.67
C PRO A 153 13.16 -35.41 18.19
N LEU A 154 14.46 -35.45 17.86
CA LEU A 154 14.91 -35.90 16.55
C LEU A 154 14.38 -37.33 16.28
N PRO A 155 13.98 -37.66 15.04
CA PRO A 155 14.23 -36.93 13.79
C PRO A 155 13.17 -35.88 13.39
N THR A 156 12.16 -35.61 14.23
CA THR A 156 11.15 -34.57 13.92
C THR A 156 11.85 -33.22 13.78
N LYS A 157 11.54 -32.43 12.74
CA LYS A 157 12.16 -31.09 12.60
C LYS A 157 11.37 -30.04 13.36
N LEU A 158 12.04 -29.20 14.14
CA LEU A 158 11.42 -28.09 14.85
C LEU A 158 11.76 -26.76 14.17
N LYS A 159 10.74 -25.97 13.85
CA LYS A 159 10.87 -24.61 13.32
C LYS A 159 10.26 -23.63 14.32
N VAL A 160 10.98 -22.56 14.64
CA VAL A 160 10.51 -21.53 15.58
C VAL A 160 10.15 -20.26 14.83
N ILE A 161 8.87 -19.88 14.87
CA ILE A 161 8.34 -18.64 14.30
C ILE A 161 8.61 -17.50 15.27
N LEU A 162 9.40 -16.50 14.86
CA LEU A 162 9.70 -15.33 15.69
C LEU A 162 8.59 -14.28 15.68
N GLU A 163 7.82 -14.21 14.59
CA GLU A 163 6.90 -13.11 14.29
C GLU A 163 7.60 -11.75 14.12
N THR A 164 8.47 -11.68 13.12
CA THR A 164 9.35 -10.51 12.86
C THR A 164 8.62 -9.18 12.66
N SER A 165 7.31 -9.17 12.38
CA SER A 165 6.51 -7.94 12.27
C SER A 165 6.36 -7.21 13.61
N GLN A 166 6.51 -7.94 14.71
CA GLN A 166 6.33 -7.43 16.07
C GLN A 166 7.66 -7.17 16.79
N LEU A 167 8.79 -7.46 16.13
CA LEU A 167 10.12 -7.45 16.72
C LEU A 167 11.01 -6.42 16.04
N THR A 168 11.81 -5.74 16.85
CA THR A 168 12.92 -4.91 16.41
C THR A 168 14.07 -5.78 15.90
N ARG A 169 15.04 -5.16 15.21
CA ARG A 169 16.25 -5.84 14.75
C ARG A 169 16.98 -6.60 15.87
N ASP A 170 17.12 -5.97 17.03
CA ASP A 170 17.82 -6.56 18.18
C ASP A 170 17.07 -7.74 18.78
N GLU A 171 15.74 -7.64 18.86
CA GLU A 171 14.90 -8.74 19.32
C GLU A 171 14.91 -9.91 18.31
N ILE A 172 14.95 -9.65 16.99
CA ILE A 172 15.11 -10.71 15.98
C ILE A 172 16.43 -11.46 16.16
N ILE A 173 17.53 -10.75 16.47
CA ILE A 173 18.82 -11.36 16.78
C ILE A 173 18.70 -12.22 18.04
N ALA A 174 18.14 -11.68 19.12
CA ALA A 174 17.94 -12.40 20.39
C ALA A 174 17.11 -13.67 20.20
N GLY A 175 15.96 -13.56 19.53
CA GLY A 175 15.07 -14.69 19.25
C GLY A 175 15.73 -15.76 18.38
N SER A 176 16.52 -15.35 17.39
CA SER A 176 17.29 -16.27 16.53
C SER A 176 18.34 -17.04 17.33
N ILE A 177 19.09 -16.36 18.21
CA ILE A 177 20.11 -16.98 19.06
C ILE A 177 19.47 -18.00 20.00
N ILE A 178 18.39 -17.60 20.69
CA ILE A 178 17.73 -18.45 21.67
C ILE A 178 17.12 -19.68 21.00
N ALA A 179 16.47 -19.51 19.84
CA ALA A 179 15.89 -20.62 19.09
C ALA A 179 16.95 -21.62 18.60
N ASP A 180 18.06 -21.14 18.04
CA ASP A 180 19.18 -21.99 17.62
C ASP A 180 19.77 -22.76 18.82
N MET A 181 20.06 -22.06 19.93
CA MET A 181 20.61 -22.68 21.14
C MET A 181 19.64 -23.67 21.81
N ALA A 182 18.33 -23.49 21.67
CA ALA A 182 17.31 -24.42 22.15
C ALA A 182 17.12 -25.67 21.26
N GLY A 183 17.85 -25.76 20.14
CA GLY A 183 17.84 -26.92 19.24
C GLY A 183 16.77 -26.85 18.15
N ALA A 184 16.38 -25.65 17.73
CA ALA A 184 15.56 -25.48 16.53
C ALA A 184 16.34 -25.89 15.27
N ASP A 185 15.70 -26.61 14.37
CA ASP A 185 16.25 -26.95 13.05
C ASP A 185 16.08 -25.78 12.07
N PHE A 186 15.03 -24.97 12.25
CA PHE A 186 14.80 -23.74 11.50
C PHE A 186 14.34 -22.59 12.40
N ILE A 187 14.74 -21.38 12.04
CA ILE A 187 14.10 -20.15 12.51
C ILE A 187 13.24 -19.62 11.37
N LYS A 188 11.99 -19.29 11.68
CA LYS A 188 10.95 -18.90 10.73
C LYS A 188 10.52 -17.44 10.97
N THR A 189 10.34 -16.68 9.90
CA THR A 189 10.03 -15.23 9.99
C THR A 189 8.67 -14.95 10.63
N SER A 190 7.58 -15.41 10.01
CA SER A 190 6.22 -14.89 10.32
C SER A 190 5.15 -15.97 10.29
N THR A 191 4.07 -15.75 11.04
CA THR A 191 2.87 -16.62 10.98
C THR A 191 2.05 -16.37 9.72
N GLY A 192 2.04 -15.13 9.23
CA GLY A 192 1.15 -14.65 8.18
C GLY A 192 -0.21 -14.15 8.67
N PHE A 193 -0.44 -14.11 9.99
CA PHE A 193 -1.70 -13.71 10.60
C PHE A 193 -1.60 -12.41 11.42
N ASN A 194 -0.39 -11.93 11.74
CA ASN A 194 -0.19 -10.70 12.50
C ASN A 194 0.87 -9.78 11.86
N GLY A 195 0.44 -8.82 11.06
CA GLY A 195 1.32 -7.82 10.41
C GLY A 195 2.06 -8.32 9.15
N PRO A 196 3.08 -7.56 8.68
CA PRO A 196 3.85 -7.91 7.48
C PRO A 196 4.61 -9.25 7.60
N GLY A 197 4.78 -9.95 6.46
CA GLY A 197 5.48 -11.23 6.40
C GLY A 197 7.01 -11.12 6.25
N ALA A 198 7.63 -12.13 5.64
CA ALA A 198 9.05 -12.18 5.37
C ALA A 198 9.52 -10.99 4.53
N ASN A 199 10.65 -10.39 4.93
CA ASN A 199 11.40 -9.44 4.12
C ASN A 199 12.87 -9.89 4.02
N VAL A 200 13.58 -9.38 3.02
CA VAL A 200 14.95 -9.79 2.68
C VAL A 200 15.94 -9.50 3.82
N GLU A 201 15.82 -8.33 4.44
CA GLU A 201 16.71 -7.88 5.51
C GLU A 201 16.64 -8.81 6.73
N ASN A 202 15.42 -9.18 7.14
CA ASN A 202 15.20 -10.07 8.28
C ASN A 202 15.69 -11.49 7.99
N VAL A 203 15.48 -12.02 6.79
CA VAL A 203 15.98 -13.36 6.41
C VAL A 203 17.51 -13.38 6.42
N ALA A 204 18.15 -12.37 5.84
CA ALA A 204 19.61 -12.24 5.84
C ALA A 204 20.18 -12.11 7.25
N LEU A 205 19.54 -11.29 8.10
CA LEU A 205 19.89 -11.11 9.50
C LEU A 205 19.78 -12.41 10.30
N MET A 206 18.65 -13.12 10.17
CA MET A 206 18.44 -14.42 10.82
C MET A 206 19.48 -15.43 10.35
N ARG A 207 19.80 -15.45 9.05
CA ARG A 207 20.80 -16.37 8.50
C ARG A 207 22.19 -16.10 9.04
N ALA A 208 22.61 -14.84 9.06
CA ALA A 208 23.91 -14.45 9.62
C ALA A 208 23.98 -14.77 11.12
N THR A 209 22.90 -14.51 11.86
CA THR A 209 22.82 -14.81 13.28
C THR A 209 22.94 -16.31 13.55
N ALA A 210 22.19 -17.16 12.84
CA ALA A 210 22.29 -18.61 12.95
C ALA A 210 23.70 -19.13 12.57
N GLY A 211 24.31 -18.53 11.54
CA GLY A 211 25.69 -18.82 11.15
C GLY A 211 26.71 -18.51 12.25
N LEU A 212 26.52 -17.42 13.00
CA LEU A 212 27.36 -17.05 14.14
C LEU A 212 27.15 -17.96 15.36
N VAL A 213 25.95 -18.49 15.57
CA VAL A 213 25.69 -19.46 16.65
C VAL A 213 26.34 -20.79 16.32
N GLY A 214 26.17 -21.26 15.07
CA GLY A 214 26.97 -22.34 14.50
C GLY A 214 26.49 -23.75 14.83
N ASN A 215 25.23 -23.96 15.26
CA ASN A 215 24.68 -25.31 15.44
C ASN A 215 24.01 -25.87 14.16
N GLY A 216 24.08 -25.14 13.04
CA GLY A 216 23.51 -25.59 11.76
C GLY A 216 22.02 -25.27 11.58
N CYS A 217 21.46 -24.38 12.41
CA CYS A 217 20.08 -23.93 12.26
C CYS A 217 19.87 -23.20 10.92
N LYS A 218 18.75 -23.51 10.26
CA LYS A 218 18.40 -23.00 8.94
C LYS A 218 17.37 -21.88 9.02
N VAL A 219 17.13 -21.17 7.92
CA VAL A 219 16.11 -20.11 7.87
C VAL A 219 14.94 -20.49 6.97
N LYS A 220 13.72 -20.30 7.46
CA LYS A 220 12.49 -20.42 6.70
C LYS A 220 11.84 -19.05 6.51
N ALA A 221 11.69 -18.61 5.26
CA ALA A 221 10.94 -17.39 4.94
C ALA A 221 9.46 -17.73 4.75
N SER A 222 8.57 -17.08 5.51
CA SER A 222 7.13 -17.29 5.41
C SER A 222 6.34 -15.99 5.63
N GLY A 223 5.16 -15.93 5.01
CA GLY A 223 4.32 -14.75 4.97
C GLY A 223 4.70 -13.86 3.78
N GLY A 224 3.82 -13.77 2.78
CA GLY A 224 3.98 -12.85 1.65
C GLY A 224 4.83 -13.33 0.46
N VAL A 225 5.39 -14.54 0.47
CA VAL A 225 6.12 -15.12 -0.68
C VAL A 225 5.11 -15.70 -1.68
N ARG A 226 4.81 -15.00 -2.80
CA ARG A 226 3.69 -15.34 -3.70
C ARG A 226 4.07 -15.54 -5.18
N SER A 227 5.31 -15.29 -5.54
CA SER A 227 5.83 -15.41 -6.92
C SER A 227 7.15 -16.20 -6.94
N ALA A 228 7.50 -16.73 -8.11
CA ALA A 228 8.79 -17.38 -8.35
C ALA A 228 9.96 -16.46 -8.03
N GLU A 229 9.83 -15.18 -8.36
CA GLU A 229 10.84 -14.17 -8.06
C GLU A 229 11.02 -13.95 -6.55
N ASP A 230 9.92 -13.80 -5.79
CA ASP A 230 9.98 -13.70 -4.32
C ASP A 230 10.66 -14.92 -3.71
N CYS A 231 10.29 -16.11 -4.21
CA CYS A 231 10.85 -17.38 -3.76
C CYS A 231 12.37 -17.41 -3.97
N ILE A 232 12.84 -17.15 -5.20
CA ILE A 232 14.27 -17.11 -5.53
C ILE A 232 15.01 -16.05 -4.73
N ARG A 233 14.42 -14.87 -4.53
CA ARG A 233 15.03 -13.78 -3.77
C ARG A 233 15.23 -14.14 -2.30
N MET A 234 14.23 -14.75 -1.65
CA MET A 234 14.36 -15.23 -0.27
C MET A 234 15.45 -16.32 -0.17
N LEU A 235 15.52 -17.23 -1.14
CA LEU A 235 16.56 -18.26 -1.20
C LEU A 235 17.96 -17.66 -1.37
N LYS A 236 18.11 -16.61 -2.20
CA LYS A 236 19.37 -15.89 -2.38
C LYS A 236 19.86 -15.19 -1.12
N VAL A 237 18.98 -14.78 -0.22
CA VAL A 237 19.41 -14.12 1.03
C VAL A 237 19.51 -15.07 2.22
N GLY A 238 19.48 -16.37 1.95
CA GLY A 238 19.83 -17.40 2.93
C GLY A 238 18.65 -18.19 3.49
N ALA A 239 17.43 -17.99 2.97
CA ALA A 239 16.36 -18.94 3.25
C ALA A 239 16.70 -20.30 2.61
N GLU A 240 16.42 -21.38 3.34
CA GLU A 240 16.53 -22.75 2.85
C GLU A 240 15.15 -23.42 2.74
N ARG A 241 14.11 -22.76 3.26
CA ARG A 241 12.72 -23.20 3.14
C ARG A 241 11.79 -21.99 2.96
N ILE A 242 10.72 -22.18 2.21
CA ILE A 242 9.71 -21.17 1.89
C ILE A 242 8.34 -21.68 2.35
N GLY A 243 7.67 -20.94 3.23
CA GLY A 243 6.27 -21.20 3.59
C GLY A 243 5.33 -20.35 2.73
N THR A 244 4.49 -21.00 1.92
CA THR A 244 3.57 -20.30 1.00
C THR A 244 2.33 -21.13 0.68
N SER A 245 1.20 -20.47 0.45
CA SER A 245 0.00 -21.08 -0.15
C SER A 245 -0.01 -20.99 -1.68
N SER A 246 0.97 -20.29 -2.28
CA SER A 246 1.08 -20.07 -3.72
C SER A 246 2.07 -21.02 -4.40
N GLY A 247 2.39 -22.17 -3.78
CA GLY A 247 3.41 -23.10 -4.27
C GLY A 247 3.19 -23.53 -5.71
N VAL A 248 1.95 -23.90 -6.07
CA VAL A 248 1.58 -24.28 -7.45
C VAL A 248 1.91 -23.18 -8.46
N LYS A 249 1.49 -21.94 -8.16
CA LYS A 249 1.73 -20.77 -9.01
C LYS A 249 3.23 -20.52 -9.19
N ILE A 250 4.01 -20.61 -8.11
CA ILE A 250 5.47 -20.44 -8.12
C ILE A 250 6.11 -21.46 -9.07
N MET A 251 5.70 -22.72 -9.02
CA MET A 251 6.25 -23.76 -9.89
C MET A 251 5.86 -23.57 -11.35
N GLN A 252 4.64 -23.09 -11.63
CA GLN A 252 4.18 -22.78 -12.99
C GLN A 252 4.99 -21.64 -13.62
N GLU A 253 5.27 -20.60 -12.84
CA GLU A 253 6.13 -19.48 -13.26
C GLU A 253 7.56 -19.95 -13.57
N LEU A 254 8.14 -20.82 -12.73
CA LEU A 254 9.48 -21.39 -12.95
C LEU A 254 9.55 -22.37 -14.13
N GLY A 255 8.46 -23.09 -14.42
CA GLY A 255 8.37 -24.05 -15.52
C GLY A 255 8.13 -23.41 -16.90
N GLY A 256 7.91 -22.09 -16.97
CA GLY A 256 7.58 -21.42 -18.23
C GLY A 256 6.18 -21.75 -18.77
N GLU A 257 5.32 -22.38 -17.97
CA GLU A 257 3.92 -22.71 -18.32
C GLU A 257 2.95 -21.54 -18.08
N ALA A 258 3.46 -20.32 -17.90
CA ALA A 258 2.66 -19.12 -18.04
C ALA A 258 2.14 -19.06 -19.48
N LYS A 259 0.82 -19.13 -19.68
CA LYS A 259 0.16 -18.92 -20.97
C LYS A 259 0.71 -17.66 -21.64
N ARG A 260 1.65 -17.86 -22.56
CA ARG A 260 2.15 -16.85 -23.49
C ARG A 260 0.98 -16.41 -24.37
N LYS A 261 0.58 -15.14 -24.28
CA LYS A 261 0.08 -14.40 -25.44
C LYS A 261 1.29 -13.61 -25.99
N GLY A 262 1.85 -14.05 -27.12
CA GLY A 262 3.03 -13.45 -27.78
C GLY A 262 2.65 -12.45 -28.88
N PRO A 263 3.52 -12.19 -29.90
CA PRO A 263 4.98 -12.03 -29.85
C PRO A 263 5.55 -10.87 -30.75
N HIS A 264 6.85 -10.57 -30.56
CA HIS A 264 7.83 -9.82 -31.41
C HIS A 264 7.87 -8.27 -31.30
N ASP A 265 9.02 -7.60 -31.17
CA ASP A 265 10.30 -7.84 -31.85
C ASP A 265 11.57 -7.67 -30.98
N HIS A 266 12.65 -8.33 -31.39
CA HIS A 266 13.94 -8.49 -30.71
C HIS A 266 14.89 -7.30 -30.89
N GLY A 267 15.56 -6.91 -29.80
CA GLY A 267 16.87 -6.24 -29.84
C GLY A 267 17.85 -6.94 -28.92
N GLN A 268 18.75 -7.75 -29.48
CA GLN A 268 19.92 -8.30 -28.79
C GLN A 268 20.83 -7.15 -28.32
N LEU A 269 21.34 -7.24 -27.09
CA LEU A 269 22.68 -6.77 -26.70
C LEU A 269 23.05 -7.40 -25.35
N GLY A 270 24.22 -8.05 -25.30
CA GLY A 270 24.72 -8.76 -24.13
C GLY A 270 25.34 -7.86 -23.07
N TYR A 271 25.40 -8.37 -21.84
CA TYR A 271 26.13 -7.83 -20.68
C TYR A 271 26.55 -9.06 -19.86
N ASN A 272 27.82 -9.48 -19.72
CA ASN A 272 28.99 -8.79 -19.16
C ASN A 272 28.65 -7.98 -17.90
N GLY A 273 29.17 -8.45 -16.76
CA GLY A 273 28.81 -7.97 -15.45
C GLY A 273 29.18 -6.51 -15.20
N HIS A 274 28.29 -5.83 -14.49
CA HIS A 274 28.62 -5.03 -13.32
C HIS A 274 27.35 -4.80 -12.50
N LEU A 275 27.57 -4.69 -11.19
CA LEU A 275 26.60 -4.40 -10.13
C LEU A 275 25.74 -3.19 -10.47
N ASP A 276 24.43 -3.29 -10.24
CA ASP A 276 23.58 -2.21 -9.68
C ASP A 276 22.22 -2.77 -9.23
N GLU A 277 22.18 -3.04 -7.92
CA GLU A 277 21.12 -2.78 -6.93
C GLU A 277 19.63 -2.61 -7.33
N VAL A 278 18.82 -3.42 -6.62
CA VAL A 278 17.44 -3.23 -6.15
C VAL A 278 16.31 -3.28 -7.18
N PHE A 279 15.56 -4.38 -7.16
CA PHE A 279 14.16 -4.39 -7.62
C PHE A 279 13.27 -5.11 -6.63
N THR A 280 12.23 -4.41 -6.20
CA THR A 280 11.28 -4.88 -5.20
C THR A 280 9.90 -4.91 -5.81
N PHE A 281 9.27 -6.08 -5.80
CA PHE A 281 7.85 -6.14 -6.08
C PHE A 281 7.18 -7.12 -5.11
N LYS A 282 6.49 -6.54 -4.13
CA LYS A 282 5.07 -6.85 -4.08
C LYS A 282 4.55 -6.59 -5.50
N PRO A 283 3.76 -7.48 -6.13
CA PRO A 283 2.75 -6.94 -7.00
C PRO A 283 1.79 -6.21 -6.05
N THR A 284 2.12 -4.97 -5.71
CA THR A 284 1.09 -3.92 -5.75
C THR A 284 0.38 -4.21 -7.06
N ALA A 285 -0.93 -4.37 -7.06
CA ALA A 285 -1.66 -4.39 -8.31
C ALA A 285 -1.31 -3.05 -8.97
N VAL A 286 -0.20 -3.01 -9.72
CA VAL A 286 0.20 -1.90 -10.55
C VAL A 286 -0.82 -2.04 -11.63
N PHE A 287 -1.96 -1.40 -11.38
CA PHE A 287 -2.88 -0.93 -12.38
C PHE A 287 -2.05 -0.78 -13.66
N THR A 288 -2.27 -1.71 -14.59
CA THR A 288 -1.42 -1.86 -15.77
C THR A 288 -2.19 -1.16 -16.86
N PRO A 289 -1.94 0.15 -17.05
CA PRO A 289 -2.72 0.92 -18.00
C PRO A 289 -2.64 0.28 -19.38
N THR A 290 -3.79 0.15 -20.03
CA THR A 290 -3.89 -0.31 -21.42
C THR A 290 -3.60 0.83 -22.40
N GLY A 291 -3.46 2.05 -21.90
CA GLY A 291 -3.17 3.28 -22.64
C GLY A 291 -3.49 4.52 -21.78
N GLY A 292 -3.14 5.70 -22.29
CA GLY A 292 -3.47 6.97 -21.65
C GLY A 292 -4.97 7.17 -21.47
N ARG A 293 -5.37 7.77 -20.34
CA ARG A 293 -6.75 8.13 -20.05
C ARG A 293 -6.93 9.62 -20.23
N SER A 294 -7.64 10.04 -21.28
CA SER A 294 -7.86 11.47 -21.61
C SER A 294 -8.99 12.11 -20.79
N HIS A 295 -10.05 11.35 -20.50
CA HIS A 295 -11.22 11.82 -19.76
C HIS A 295 -11.01 11.85 -18.24
N THR A 296 -11.77 12.67 -17.52
CA THR A 296 -11.76 12.74 -16.05
C THR A 296 -13.11 12.38 -15.43
N LEU A 297 -13.05 11.89 -14.19
CA LEU A 297 -14.20 11.62 -13.34
C LEU A 297 -14.10 12.48 -12.07
N SER A 298 -15.12 13.31 -11.83
CA SER A 298 -15.23 14.18 -10.67
C SER A 298 -16.43 13.76 -9.81
N VAL A 299 -16.27 13.78 -8.50
CA VAL A 299 -17.33 13.47 -7.52
C VAL A 299 -17.59 14.68 -6.64
N ALA A 300 -18.82 15.18 -6.60
CA ALA A 300 -19.22 16.24 -5.67
C ALA A 300 -20.04 15.68 -4.51
N ILE A 301 -19.65 16.03 -3.29
CA ILE A 301 -20.30 15.61 -2.04
C ILE A 301 -20.46 16.80 -1.09
N PRO A 302 -21.53 16.85 -0.28
CA PRO A 302 -21.70 17.92 0.69
C PRO A 302 -20.84 17.69 1.92
N GLY A 303 -20.32 18.76 2.53
CA GLY A 303 -19.58 18.65 3.79
C GLY A 303 -20.45 18.26 4.99
N SER A 304 -21.76 18.54 4.96
CA SER A 304 -22.68 18.21 6.07
C SER A 304 -22.76 16.72 6.40
N ILE A 305 -22.32 15.83 5.50
CA ILE A 305 -22.39 14.38 5.70
C ILE A 305 -21.63 13.92 6.96
N VAL A 306 -20.53 14.61 7.32
CA VAL A 306 -19.77 14.29 8.54
C VAL A 306 -20.48 14.80 9.80
N ALA A 307 -21.43 15.72 9.69
CA ALA A 307 -22.17 16.23 10.85
C ALA A 307 -23.07 15.16 11.49
N ASN A 308 -23.47 14.14 10.74
CA ASN A 308 -24.30 13.03 11.24
C ASN A 308 -23.53 12.02 12.10
N ALA A 309 -22.21 12.04 12.04
CA ALA A 309 -21.36 11.22 12.90
C ALA A 309 -21.09 11.93 14.23
N HIS A 310 -21.22 11.21 15.36
CA HIS A 310 -21.18 11.82 16.69
C HIS A 310 -19.76 12.03 17.19
N SER A 311 -18.88 11.05 16.98
CA SER A 311 -17.50 11.10 17.46
C SER A 311 -16.51 11.50 16.36
N ILE A 312 -15.35 12.04 16.75
CA ILE A 312 -14.29 12.38 15.79
C ILE A 312 -13.76 11.14 15.06
N GLU A 313 -13.73 9.99 15.74
CA GLU A 313 -13.35 8.70 15.18
C GLU A 313 -14.34 8.27 14.09
N GLN A 314 -15.66 8.38 14.35
CA GLN A 314 -16.70 8.09 13.37
C GLN A 314 -16.60 9.02 12.15
N LYS A 315 -16.41 10.33 12.37
CA LYS A 315 -16.20 11.31 11.29
C LYS A 315 -14.98 10.99 10.43
N THR A 316 -13.90 10.58 11.09
CA THR A 316 -12.63 10.20 10.44
C THR A 316 -12.80 8.93 9.61
N LEU A 317 -13.47 7.91 10.16
CA LEU A 317 -13.77 6.66 9.44
C LEU A 317 -14.67 6.89 8.23
N LEU A 318 -15.71 7.73 8.36
CA LEU A 318 -16.61 8.09 7.25
C LEU A 318 -15.82 8.71 6.09
N ALA A 319 -14.98 9.71 6.38
CA ALA A 319 -14.10 10.31 5.37
C ALA A 319 -13.15 9.27 4.74
N GLY A 320 -12.63 8.33 5.53
CA GLY A 320 -11.82 7.21 5.04
C GLY A 320 -12.55 6.26 4.10
N ILE A 321 -13.83 5.96 4.35
CA ILE A 321 -14.67 5.12 3.48
C ILE A 321 -14.87 5.80 2.12
N ILE A 322 -15.15 7.11 2.12
CA ILE A 322 -15.28 7.91 0.90
C ILE A 322 -13.95 7.92 0.13
N ALA A 323 -12.85 8.24 0.81
CA ALA A 323 -11.51 8.26 0.20
C ALA A 323 -11.15 6.94 -0.49
N ARG A 324 -11.52 5.80 0.12
CA ARG A 324 -11.35 4.48 -0.50
C ARG A 324 -12.18 4.32 -1.77
N ALA A 325 -13.44 4.71 -1.76
CA ALA A 325 -14.30 4.63 -2.94
C ALA A 325 -13.71 5.44 -4.10
N LEU A 326 -13.33 6.70 -3.82
CA LEU A 326 -12.70 7.59 -4.79
C LEU A 326 -11.43 6.97 -5.39
N ALA A 327 -10.57 6.39 -4.54
CA ALA A 327 -9.34 5.74 -4.99
C ALA A 327 -9.58 4.46 -5.80
N VAL A 328 -10.53 3.61 -5.39
CA VAL A 328 -10.83 2.34 -6.07
C VAL A 328 -11.38 2.55 -7.48
N PHE A 329 -12.20 3.59 -7.67
CA PHE A 329 -12.79 3.90 -8.97
C PHE A 329 -12.02 4.97 -9.76
N SER A 330 -10.78 5.28 -9.37
CA SER A 330 -9.89 6.20 -10.08
C SER A 330 -10.51 7.59 -10.33
N VAL A 331 -11.19 8.14 -9.33
CA VAL A 331 -11.76 9.49 -9.37
C VAL A 331 -10.61 10.51 -9.41
N ASP A 332 -10.69 11.50 -10.30
CA ASP A 332 -9.65 12.51 -10.52
C ASP A 332 -9.83 13.77 -9.68
N GLU A 333 -11.06 14.06 -9.26
CA GLU A 333 -11.40 15.24 -8.48
C GLU A 333 -12.52 14.91 -7.50
N VAL A 334 -12.38 15.37 -6.26
CA VAL A 334 -13.47 15.42 -5.30
C VAL A 334 -13.77 16.86 -4.94
N VAL A 335 -15.04 17.24 -5.10
CA VAL A 335 -15.54 18.58 -4.79
C VAL A 335 -16.38 18.50 -3.52
N ILE A 336 -16.00 19.25 -2.51
CA ILE A 336 -16.74 19.35 -1.25
C ILE A 336 -17.47 20.67 -1.24
N PHE A 337 -18.80 20.62 -1.33
CA PHE A 337 -19.62 21.82 -1.32
C PHE A 337 -20.36 22.01 0.01
N ASP A 338 -20.61 23.26 0.36
CA ASP A 338 -21.45 23.60 1.50
C ASP A 338 -22.94 23.50 1.11
N ASP A 339 -23.73 22.78 1.91
CA ASP A 339 -25.16 22.56 1.73
C ASP A 339 -26.01 22.99 2.94
N ASP A 340 -25.40 23.57 3.98
CA ASP A 340 -26.08 24.06 5.19
C ASP A 340 -25.86 25.56 5.39
N VAL A 341 -26.90 26.25 5.87
CA VAL A 341 -26.92 27.68 6.22
C VAL A 341 -26.07 27.97 7.45
N ASN A 342 -25.90 26.98 8.35
CA ASN A 342 -25.21 27.12 9.63
C ASN A 342 -23.69 26.92 9.58
N SER A 343 -23.11 26.64 8.41
CA SER A 343 -21.65 26.77 8.26
C SER A 343 -21.30 28.21 8.58
N PRO A 344 -20.43 28.52 9.56
CA PRO A 344 -20.35 29.84 10.16
C PRO A 344 -20.09 30.91 9.10
N ARG A 345 -21.15 31.66 8.78
CA ARG A 345 -21.14 32.91 8.01
C ARG A 345 -20.42 33.98 8.82
N ASN A 346 -19.12 33.84 9.02
CA ASN A 346 -18.33 34.92 9.61
C ASN A 346 -17.91 35.85 8.47
N ASP A 347 -18.81 36.76 8.13
CA ASP A 347 -18.59 37.94 7.28
C ASP A 347 -17.57 38.93 7.91
N SER A 348 -16.98 38.58 9.05
CA SER A 348 -15.89 39.30 9.71
C SER A 348 -14.49 38.88 9.24
N TYR A 349 -14.37 37.86 8.39
CA TYR A 349 -13.10 37.51 7.74
C TYR A 349 -13.02 38.27 6.42
N GLY A 350 -12.03 39.16 6.33
CA GLY A 350 -11.76 39.91 5.10
C GLY A 350 -11.61 39.00 3.90
N GLN A 351 -11.79 39.59 2.71
CA GLN A 351 -11.44 39.00 1.42
C GLN A 351 -10.14 38.17 1.52
N GLU A 352 -10.16 36.97 0.91
CA GLU A 352 -9.00 36.09 0.64
C GLU A 352 -8.54 35.08 1.71
N GLU A 353 -9.43 34.35 2.40
CA GLU A 353 -9.05 33.00 2.86
C GLU A 353 -9.72 31.96 1.95
N ILE A 354 -9.19 31.85 0.73
CA ILE A 354 -9.33 30.65 -0.09
C ILE A 354 -8.72 29.52 0.73
N TYR A 355 -9.40 28.38 0.85
CA TYR A 355 -8.73 27.20 1.37
C TYR A 355 -7.62 26.83 0.38
N ASP A 356 -6.40 27.30 0.63
CA ASP A 356 -5.24 26.77 -0.06
C ASP A 356 -5.03 25.37 0.50
N SER A 357 -5.29 24.39 -0.36
CA SER A 357 -4.91 23.02 -0.12
C SER A 357 -3.48 23.03 0.40
N PRO A 358 -3.12 22.24 1.44
CA PRO A 358 -1.73 22.15 1.88
C PRO A 358 -0.76 21.74 0.75
N ILE A 359 -1.30 21.29 -0.38
CA ILE A 359 -0.64 20.95 -1.63
C ILE A 359 -0.27 22.19 -2.48
N ASP A 360 -0.98 23.31 -2.33
CA ASP A 360 -0.83 24.55 -3.11
C ASP A 360 0.08 25.59 -2.43
N ARG A 361 0.54 25.34 -1.19
CA ARG A 361 1.32 26.31 -0.39
C ARG A 361 2.78 26.44 -0.85
N THR A 362 3.24 27.68 -1.00
CA THR A 362 4.67 28.03 -1.12
C THR A 362 5.17 28.70 0.18
N ASN A 363 6.49 28.80 0.35
CA ASN A 363 7.23 29.05 1.61
C ASN A 363 6.75 30.22 2.50
N ASP A 364 6.10 31.25 1.96
CA ASP A 364 5.67 32.42 2.75
C ASP A 364 4.50 32.11 3.71
N GLU A 365 3.75 31.03 3.51
CA GLU A 365 2.58 30.68 4.33
C GLU A 365 2.84 29.62 5.40
N LEU A 366 3.93 28.85 5.27
CA LEU A 366 4.30 27.81 6.25
C LEU A 366 5.00 28.41 7.49
N ASN A 367 5.55 29.63 7.37
CA ASN A 367 6.30 30.35 8.41
C ASN A 367 5.51 31.49 9.07
N VAL A 368 4.24 31.73 8.72
CA VAL A 368 3.41 32.68 9.46
C VAL A 368 3.10 32.09 10.84
N ASN A 369 3.55 32.78 11.88
CA ASN A 369 3.32 32.44 13.28
C ASN A 369 1.94 31.83 13.50
N VAL A 370 1.93 30.53 13.87
CA VAL A 370 0.77 29.70 14.20
C VAL A 370 0.15 30.17 15.52
N SER A 371 -0.26 31.43 15.59
CA SER A 371 -0.94 32.03 16.75
C SER A 371 -2.28 32.68 16.38
N SER A 372 -2.70 32.70 15.10
CA SER A 372 -3.94 33.37 14.66
C SER A 372 -4.95 32.49 13.92
N THR A 373 -4.61 31.31 13.39
CA THR A 373 -5.62 30.42 12.79
C THR A 373 -6.42 29.73 13.90
N LYS A 374 -7.63 30.23 14.19
CA LYS A 374 -8.65 29.48 14.95
C LYS A 374 -8.79 28.09 14.30
N ARG A 375 -8.34 27.04 14.97
CA ARG A 375 -8.26 25.68 14.42
C ARG A 375 -9.67 25.15 14.08
N TYR A 376 -10.04 25.21 12.80
CA TYR A 376 -11.28 24.66 12.27
C TYR A 376 -11.36 23.15 12.50
N THR A 377 -12.42 22.67 13.15
CA THR A 377 -12.65 21.26 13.48
C THR A 377 -13.84 20.69 12.72
N ALA A 378 -14.00 19.37 12.75
CA ALA A 378 -15.17 18.67 12.20
C ALA A 378 -16.54 19.14 12.74
N ASN A 379 -16.55 19.92 13.83
CA ASN A 379 -17.75 20.49 14.43
C ASN A 379 -17.97 21.96 14.05
N SER A 380 -16.91 22.68 13.68
CA SER A 380 -17.00 24.11 13.33
C SER A 380 -17.01 24.35 11.81
N ASP A 381 -16.35 23.48 11.04
CA ASP A 381 -16.35 23.49 9.58
C ASP A 381 -16.25 22.04 9.06
N PRO A 382 -17.40 21.36 8.88
CA PRO A 382 -17.49 20.00 8.34
C PRO A 382 -16.82 19.83 6.97
N SER A 383 -16.98 20.82 6.09
CA SER A 383 -16.44 20.81 4.73
C SER A 383 -14.91 20.90 4.72
N HIS A 384 -14.35 21.79 5.53
CA HIS A 384 -12.90 21.86 5.75
C HIS A 384 -12.35 20.57 6.36
N PHE A 385 -13.05 20.00 7.35
CA PHE A 385 -12.62 18.73 7.93
C PHE A 385 -12.53 17.64 6.88
N LEU A 386 -13.59 17.46 6.09
CA LEU A 386 -13.63 16.46 5.03
C LEU A 386 -12.51 16.70 4.01
N ALA A 387 -12.32 17.95 3.57
CA ALA A 387 -11.28 18.31 2.61
C ALA A 387 -9.87 18.00 3.12
N HIS A 388 -9.62 18.32 4.39
CA HIS A 388 -8.35 18.07 5.06
C HIS A 388 -8.06 16.56 5.15
N ILE A 389 -9.03 15.74 5.54
CA ILE A 389 -8.84 14.28 5.63
C ILE A 389 -8.62 13.66 4.25
N LEU A 390 -9.42 14.04 3.24
CA LEU A 390 -9.27 13.51 1.88
C LEU A 390 -7.91 13.90 1.29
N SER A 391 -7.47 15.15 1.47
CA SER A 391 -6.14 15.62 1.02
C SER A 391 -5.00 14.88 1.72
N TYR A 392 -5.13 14.64 3.03
CA TYR A 392 -4.15 13.86 3.79
C TYR A 392 -4.02 12.42 3.30
N LEU A 393 -5.16 11.78 3.02
CA LEU A 393 -5.19 10.42 2.50
C LEU A 393 -4.65 10.32 1.09
N GLU A 394 -5.00 11.25 0.21
CA GLU A 394 -4.49 11.31 -1.15
C GLU A 394 -2.97 11.49 -1.18
N THR A 395 -2.43 12.31 -0.28
CA THR A 395 -1.01 12.62 -0.24
C THR A 395 -0.17 11.36 0.06
N PRO A 396 0.88 11.08 -0.74
CA PRO A 396 1.80 9.98 -0.48
C PRO A 396 2.37 9.99 0.95
N PRO A 397 2.46 8.84 1.64
CA PRO A 397 2.85 8.79 3.05
C PRO A 397 4.16 9.51 3.40
N TYR A 398 5.15 9.48 2.50
CA TYR A 398 6.45 10.16 2.72
C TYR A 398 6.37 11.70 2.62
N LEU A 399 5.33 12.25 1.99
CA LEU A 399 5.12 13.70 1.88
C LEU A 399 4.28 14.28 3.03
N ARG A 400 3.50 13.45 3.72
CA ARG A 400 2.52 13.92 4.73
C ARG A 400 3.15 14.76 5.84
N LYS A 401 4.33 14.38 6.31
CA LYS A 401 5.03 15.13 7.37
C LYS A 401 5.47 16.53 6.93
N HIS A 402 5.66 16.74 5.63
CA HIS A 402 6.05 18.03 5.07
C HIS A 402 4.85 18.92 4.80
N LEU A 403 3.74 18.34 4.30
CA LEU A 403 2.58 19.09 3.86
C LEU A 403 1.51 19.28 4.96
N PHE A 404 1.47 18.40 5.95
CA PHE A 404 0.43 18.42 6.98
C PHE A 404 1.02 18.67 8.37
N PRO A 405 0.97 19.91 8.88
CA PRO A 405 1.35 20.19 10.25
C PRO A 405 0.39 19.50 11.24
N MET A 406 0.81 19.40 12.50
CA MET A 406 -0.03 18.83 13.56
C MET A 406 -1.34 19.60 13.69
N HIS A 407 -2.45 18.93 13.34
CA HIS A 407 -3.78 19.54 13.30
C HIS A 407 -4.83 18.68 14.02
N PRO A 408 -5.80 19.26 14.76
CA PRO A 408 -6.83 18.50 15.46
C PRO A 408 -7.63 17.53 14.59
N ASN A 409 -7.91 17.89 13.34
CA ASN A 409 -8.61 17.02 12.39
C ASN A 409 -7.88 15.68 12.18
N LEU A 410 -6.55 15.67 12.27
CA LEU A 410 -5.72 14.49 12.04
C LEU A 410 -5.49 13.65 13.31
N ARG A 411 -6.15 13.96 14.44
CA ARG A 411 -6.04 13.16 15.67
C ARG A 411 -6.43 11.70 15.46
N GLY A 412 -7.43 11.45 14.61
CA GLY A 412 -7.89 10.11 14.24
C GLY A 412 -7.13 9.47 13.09
N ALA A 413 -6.04 10.07 12.58
CA ALA A 413 -5.40 9.62 11.34
C ALA A 413 -4.91 8.15 11.39
N GLY A 414 -4.65 7.59 12.57
CA GLY A 414 -4.31 6.17 12.74
C GLY A 414 -5.45 5.20 12.45
N LEU A 415 -6.70 5.67 12.38
CA LEU A 415 -7.89 4.89 12.03
C LEU A 415 -8.14 4.86 10.51
N LEU A 416 -7.46 5.73 9.76
CA LEU A 416 -7.71 5.88 8.34
C LEU A 416 -7.15 4.68 7.55
N PRO A 417 -7.87 4.18 6.54
CA PRO A 417 -7.39 3.07 5.71
C PRO A 417 -6.24 3.53 4.80
N SER A 418 -5.32 2.61 4.46
CA SER A 418 -4.33 2.89 3.41
C SER A 418 -5.01 2.92 2.04
N LEU A 419 -4.78 3.95 1.23
CA LEU A 419 -5.35 3.99 -0.12
C LEU A 419 -4.57 3.14 -1.13
N ASP A 420 -3.26 2.94 -0.91
CA ASP A 420 -2.35 2.16 -1.76
C ASP A 420 -2.47 2.51 -3.26
N MET A 421 -2.54 3.81 -3.58
CA MET A 421 -2.66 4.31 -4.96
C MET A 421 -1.32 4.22 -5.71
N PRO A 422 -1.28 4.25 -7.06
CA PRO A 422 -0.04 4.11 -7.83
C PRO A 422 1.06 5.14 -7.51
N HIS A 423 0.72 6.32 -6.99
CA HIS A 423 1.69 7.33 -6.53
C HIS A 423 2.08 7.18 -5.04
N HIS A 424 1.50 6.25 -4.29
CA HIS A 424 1.86 5.89 -2.91
C HIS A 424 3.04 4.92 -2.86
N LEU A 425 4.04 5.18 -3.70
CA LEU A 425 5.18 4.29 -3.90
C LEU A 425 6.04 4.22 -2.65
N ARG A 426 6.50 3.00 -2.35
CA ARG A 426 7.55 2.76 -1.36
C ARG A 426 8.91 3.19 -1.94
N ALA A 427 9.90 3.38 -1.07
CA ALA A 427 11.24 3.83 -1.46
C ALA A 427 11.95 2.88 -2.45
N ASN A 428 11.51 1.63 -2.51
CA ASN A 428 12.12 0.56 -3.28
C ASN A 428 11.34 0.21 -4.57
N GLU A 429 10.09 0.66 -4.70
CA GLU A 429 9.25 0.39 -5.87
C GLU A 429 9.66 1.29 -7.04
N TRP A 430 9.75 0.76 -8.26
CA TRP A 430 10.00 1.61 -9.44
C TRP A 430 8.69 2.04 -10.09
N CYS A 431 8.64 3.29 -10.53
CA CYS A 431 7.60 3.84 -11.39
C CYS A 431 8.24 4.94 -12.24
N GLU A 432 7.80 5.08 -13.50
CA GLU A 432 8.23 6.16 -14.39
C GLU A 432 7.91 7.54 -13.78
N TYR A 433 6.89 7.63 -12.93
CA TYR A 433 6.47 8.86 -12.28
C TYR A 433 6.59 8.76 -10.76
N ARG A 434 6.93 9.87 -10.08
CA ARG A 434 6.84 9.98 -8.62
C ARG A 434 6.40 11.37 -8.21
N GLU A 435 5.63 11.43 -7.14
CA GLU A 435 5.39 12.69 -6.43
C GLU A 435 6.63 13.10 -5.65
N SER A 436 6.80 14.39 -5.44
CA SER A 436 7.96 14.93 -4.74
C SER A 436 7.66 16.23 -4.04
N ILE A 437 8.53 16.64 -3.13
CA ILE A 437 8.53 17.97 -2.53
C ILE A 437 9.89 18.64 -2.67
N VAL A 438 9.90 19.93 -2.99
CA VAL A 438 11.13 20.73 -3.03
C VAL A 438 11.65 20.98 -1.61
N VAL A 439 12.89 20.54 -1.34
CA VAL A 439 13.52 20.66 0.00
C VAL A 439 14.51 21.81 0.08
N SER A 440 15.18 22.15 -1.03
CA SER A 440 16.04 23.33 -1.07
C SER A 440 16.18 23.84 -2.50
N SER A 441 16.06 25.15 -2.66
CA SER A 441 16.38 25.86 -3.89
C SER A 441 17.78 26.47 -3.75
N SER A 442 18.77 25.95 -4.48
CA SER A 442 20.16 26.44 -4.32
C SER A 442 20.43 27.67 -5.19
N ASP A 443 20.50 28.83 -4.54
CA ASP A 443 21.30 29.98 -5.01
C ASP A 443 22.36 30.45 -3.99
N ARG A 444 22.32 29.98 -2.72
CA ARG A 444 23.21 30.45 -1.65
C ARG A 444 23.46 29.41 -0.55
N ASP A 445 24.34 28.41 -0.73
CA ASP A 445 24.91 27.72 0.46
C ASP A 445 26.16 26.84 0.21
N GLY A 446 27.00 27.24 -0.75
CA GLY A 446 28.24 26.51 -1.07
C GLY A 446 29.42 26.71 -0.09
N GLN A 447 29.23 27.21 1.14
CA GLN A 447 30.36 27.67 1.98
C GLN A 447 30.56 26.99 3.34
N ARG A 448 29.77 25.99 3.75
CA ARG A 448 29.83 25.53 5.16
C ARG A 448 30.16 24.07 5.49
N ARG A 449 30.64 23.24 4.55
CA ARG A 449 30.91 21.82 4.87
C ARG A 449 32.22 21.17 4.42
N ASN A 450 33.27 21.94 4.06
CA ASN A 450 34.60 21.37 3.78
C ASN A 450 35.72 22.03 4.60
N ASN A 451 35.63 22.00 5.93
CA ASN A 451 36.79 22.25 6.79
C ASN A 451 36.77 21.23 7.93
N ILE A 452 37.42 20.08 7.72
CA ILE A 452 38.23 19.29 8.67
C ILE A 452 38.78 18.11 7.86
N GLN A 453 39.98 18.26 7.29
CA GLN A 453 41.10 17.30 7.31
C GLN A 453 42.17 17.63 6.24
N MET A 454 43.43 17.59 6.71
CA MET A 454 44.70 17.49 5.98
C MET A 454 45.16 18.72 5.18
N SER A 455 46.09 19.52 5.70
CA SER A 455 47.54 19.29 5.94
C SER A 455 48.41 19.74 4.75
N ASN A 456 49.31 20.66 5.10
CA ASN A 456 50.52 21.14 4.41
C ASN A 456 50.81 20.56 3.02
N HIS A 457 50.73 21.38 1.98
CA HIS A 457 51.83 21.62 1.03
C HIS A 457 51.63 22.96 0.30
N ARG A 458 52.62 23.85 0.43
CA ARG A 458 52.73 25.08 -0.35
C ARG A 458 53.14 24.74 -1.77
N TYR A 459 52.36 25.12 -2.78
CA TYR A 459 52.90 25.49 -4.08
C TYR A 459 52.09 26.60 -4.74
N ASN A 460 52.80 27.43 -5.48
CA ASN A 460 52.46 28.78 -5.90
C ASN A 460 51.84 28.80 -7.31
N ARG A 461 50.84 29.67 -7.51
CA ARG A 461 50.38 30.28 -8.79
C ARG A 461 50.09 29.40 -10.01
N ARG A 462 48.84 29.51 -10.51
CA ARG A 462 48.50 30.25 -11.75
C ARG A 462 46.99 30.49 -11.84
N ARG A 463 46.60 31.75 -12.05
CA ARG A 463 45.24 32.17 -12.42
C ARG A 463 44.96 31.66 -13.84
N SER A 464 43.98 30.79 -14.00
CA SER A 464 43.21 30.68 -15.24
C SER A 464 41.80 31.18 -14.95
N SER A 465 41.42 32.23 -15.66
CA SER A 465 40.07 32.78 -15.70
C SER A 465 39.16 31.84 -16.50
N SER A 466 38.38 31.02 -15.81
CA SER A 466 37.12 30.49 -16.32
C SER A 466 36.17 30.37 -15.14
N SER A 467 35.32 31.38 -14.97
CA SER A 467 34.20 31.31 -14.03
C SER A 467 33.30 30.16 -14.50
N PRO A 468 33.10 29.08 -13.72
CA PRO A 468 32.03 28.16 -14.03
C PRO A 468 30.74 28.91 -13.72
N THR A 469 29.90 29.15 -14.73
CA THR A 469 28.50 29.51 -14.55
C THR A 469 27.91 28.55 -13.52
N LYS A 470 27.60 29.04 -12.32
CA LYS A 470 26.90 28.25 -11.30
C LYS A 470 25.55 27.86 -11.88
N LEU A 471 25.42 26.61 -12.30
CA LEU A 471 24.14 26.04 -12.69
C LEU A 471 23.29 25.97 -11.43
N SER A 472 22.18 26.71 -11.41
CA SER A 472 21.16 26.61 -10.36
C SER A 472 20.62 25.18 -10.33
N ALA A 473 20.31 24.65 -9.14
CA ALA A 473 19.76 23.32 -8.99
C ALA A 473 18.71 23.28 -7.89
N THR A 474 17.64 22.53 -8.13
CA THR A 474 16.60 22.26 -7.13
C THR A 474 16.80 20.86 -6.59
N VAL A 475 16.73 20.70 -5.26
CA VAL A 475 16.76 19.39 -4.61
C VAL A 475 15.35 19.02 -4.17
N VAL A 476 14.90 17.84 -4.58
CA VAL A 476 13.55 17.33 -4.32
C VAL A 476 13.62 15.98 -3.60
N ASP A 477 12.66 15.76 -2.70
CA ASP A 477 12.45 14.49 -2.01
C ASP A 477 11.31 13.72 -2.68
N THR A 478 11.63 12.56 -3.24
CA THR A 478 10.72 11.67 -4.00
C THR A 478 10.37 10.39 -3.23
N GLY A 479 10.73 10.34 -1.94
CA GLY A 479 10.61 9.14 -1.10
C GLY A 479 11.65 8.05 -1.42
N LEU A 480 12.61 8.32 -2.32
CA LEU A 480 13.74 7.43 -2.60
C LEU A 480 14.85 7.60 -1.54
N PRO A 481 15.75 6.61 -1.36
CA PRO A 481 16.85 6.70 -0.38
C PRO A 481 17.79 7.89 -0.62
N LYS A 482 17.94 8.31 -1.89
CA LYS A 482 18.71 9.48 -2.29
C LYS A 482 17.77 10.54 -2.83
N LYS A 483 17.92 11.78 -2.36
CA LYS A 483 17.22 12.94 -2.92
C LYS A 483 17.61 13.14 -4.38
N VAL A 484 16.65 13.60 -5.17
CA VAL A 484 16.85 13.86 -6.59
C VAL A 484 17.26 15.33 -6.77
N VAL A 485 18.22 15.55 -7.66
CA VAL A 485 18.71 16.89 -8.00
C VAL A 485 18.29 17.21 -9.42
N LEU A 486 17.60 18.33 -9.59
CA LEU A 486 17.13 18.86 -10.86
C LEU A 486 18.04 20.00 -11.32
N PRO A 487 19.06 19.73 -12.17
CA PRO A 487 20.00 20.76 -12.61
C PRO A 487 19.34 21.71 -13.61
N GLY A 488 19.58 23.01 -13.46
CA GLY A 488 19.06 24.06 -14.34
C GLY A 488 17.57 24.37 -14.15
N ILE A 489 16.92 23.78 -13.14
CA ILE A 489 15.51 23.98 -12.84
C ILE A 489 15.40 24.67 -11.48
N GLN A 490 14.59 25.73 -11.41
CA GLN A 490 14.28 26.46 -10.19
C GLN A 490 12.80 26.31 -9.88
N LEU A 491 12.50 25.67 -8.75
CA LEU A 491 11.13 25.49 -8.26
C LEU A 491 11.02 26.10 -6.86
N PRO A 492 9.84 26.60 -6.46
CA PRO A 492 9.62 27.13 -5.12
C PRO A 492 9.88 26.05 -4.06
N GLU A 493 10.51 26.43 -2.95
CA GLU A 493 10.63 25.55 -1.80
C GLU A 493 9.26 25.13 -1.27
N HIS A 494 9.18 23.88 -0.83
CA HIS A 494 7.97 23.18 -0.39
C HIS A 494 6.91 22.91 -1.47
N ALA A 495 7.14 23.28 -2.73
CA ALA A 495 6.23 22.92 -3.81
C ALA A 495 6.16 21.38 -3.97
N ARG A 496 4.93 20.85 -4.06
CA ARG A 496 4.67 19.47 -4.47
C ARG A 496 4.78 19.37 -5.99
N VAL A 497 5.58 18.44 -6.49
CA VAL A 497 5.90 18.32 -7.92
C VAL A 497 5.86 16.87 -8.37
N THR A 498 5.19 16.59 -9.49
CA THR A 498 5.25 15.29 -10.17
C THR A 498 6.49 15.24 -11.06
N LEU A 499 7.36 14.26 -10.81
CA LEU A 499 8.55 14.02 -11.62
C LEU A 499 8.34 12.80 -12.50
N ARG A 500 8.89 12.86 -13.70
CA ARG A 500 9.07 11.74 -14.61
C ARG A 500 10.54 11.36 -14.67
N PHE A 501 10.83 10.07 -14.59
CA PHE A 501 12.17 9.52 -14.73
C PHE A 501 12.33 8.92 -16.13
N ALA A 502 13.47 9.20 -16.78
CA ALA A 502 13.83 8.51 -18.02
C ALA A 502 14.21 7.04 -17.74
N GLU A 503 13.89 6.13 -18.66
CA GLU A 503 14.25 4.71 -18.56
C GLU A 503 15.76 4.47 -18.38
N HIS A 504 16.09 3.35 -17.73
CA HIS A 504 17.39 2.93 -17.21
C HIS A 504 18.63 3.48 -17.94
N GLY A 505 19.26 4.47 -17.33
CA GLY A 505 20.63 4.91 -17.62
C GLY A 505 21.44 5.05 -16.32
N PRO A 506 22.78 5.06 -16.39
CA PRO A 506 23.69 5.08 -15.23
C PRO A 506 23.55 6.32 -14.32
N LYS A 507 22.74 7.30 -14.72
CA LYS A 507 22.26 8.41 -13.90
C LYS A 507 20.78 8.65 -14.24
N PRO A 508 19.82 8.33 -13.36
CA PRO A 508 18.41 8.58 -13.65
C PRO A 508 18.18 10.09 -13.78
N TYR A 509 17.89 10.54 -15.01
CA TYR A 509 17.45 11.90 -15.28
C TYR A 509 15.98 12.01 -14.92
N ALA A 510 15.63 13.02 -14.11
CA ALA A 510 14.26 13.32 -13.73
C ALA A 510 13.87 14.70 -14.23
N GLU A 511 12.65 14.82 -14.76
CA GLU A 511 12.07 16.08 -15.23
C GLU A 511 10.71 16.33 -14.55
N PRO A 512 10.42 17.57 -14.12
CA PRO A 512 9.07 17.95 -13.72
C PRO A 512 8.10 17.81 -14.89
N VAL A 513 6.95 17.20 -14.64
CA VAL A 513 5.86 17.08 -15.60
C VAL A 513 4.55 17.58 -14.99
N HIS A 514 3.58 17.86 -15.84
CA HIS A 514 2.24 18.23 -15.35
C HIS A 514 1.62 17.07 -14.55
N PRO A 515 0.92 17.31 -13.41
CA PRO A 515 0.35 16.24 -12.57
C PRO A 515 -0.64 15.32 -13.27
N SER A 516 -1.27 15.77 -14.36
CA SER A 516 -2.15 14.93 -15.19
C SER A 516 -1.41 14.03 -16.18
N THR A 517 -0.10 14.21 -16.37
CA THR A 517 0.71 13.46 -17.35
C THR A 517 0.70 11.94 -17.11
N PRO A 518 0.87 11.43 -15.86
CA PRO A 518 0.82 9.99 -15.59
C PRO A 518 -0.50 9.37 -16.06
N ARG A 519 -1.63 10.06 -15.83
CA ARG A 519 -2.96 9.65 -16.31
C ARG A 519 -3.09 9.77 -17.83
N ALA A 520 -2.80 10.95 -18.38
CA ALA A 520 -3.11 11.27 -19.77
C ALA A 520 -2.22 10.51 -20.77
N LYS A 521 -0.96 10.26 -20.44
CA LYS A 521 -0.01 9.60 -21.34
C LYS A 521 0.19 8.13 -21.01
N ALA A 522 0.49 7.83 -19.75
CA ALA A 522 0.80 6.48 -19.31
C ALA A 522 -0.44 5.72 -18.85
N GLY A 523 -1.54 6.40 -18.50
CA GLY A 523 -2.79 5.80 -18.07
C GLY A 523 -2.93 5.63 -16.55
N TYR A 524 -1.86 5.84 -15.77
CA TYR A 524 -1.86 5.64 -14.32
C TYR A 524 -2.96 6.44 -13.62
N TYR A 525 -3.64 5.80 -12.66
CA TYR A 525 -4.39 6.56 -11.66
C TYR A 525 -3.40 7.27 -10.72
N TRP A 526 -3.54 8.59 -10.59
CA TRP A 526 -2.55 9.45 -9.92
C TRP A 526 -3.14 10.26 -8.76
N GLY A 527 -4.17 9.71 -8.10
CA GLY A 527 -4.90 10.38 -7.02
C GLY A 527 -6.00 11.31 -7.52
N TYR A 528 -6.61 12.01 -6.57
CA TYR A 528 -7.65 13.01 -6.83
C TYR A 528 -7.23 14.39 -6.33
N TYR A 529 -7.64 15.44 -7.03
CA TYR A 529 -7.60 16.79 -6.48
C TYR A 529 -8.79 17.02 -5.54
N VAL A 530 -8.57 17.74 -4.43
CA VAL A 530 -9.64 18.09 -3.49
C VAL A 530 -9.95 19.57 -3.66
N ARG A 531 -11.17 19.88 -4.11
CA ARG A 531 -11.67 21.25 -4.26
C ARG A 531 -12.79 21.51 -3.26
N ARG A 532 -12.85 22.71 -2.70
CA ARG A 532 -13.97 23.16 -1.86
C ARG A 532 -14.79 24.21 -2.60
N CYS A 533 -16.11 24.12 -2.45
CA CYS A 533 -17.07 25.09 -2.98
C CYS A 533 -17.96 25.61 -1.87
N ARG A 534 -18.34 26.88 -1.96
CA ARG A 534 -19.26 27.51 -1.00
C ARG A 534 -20.72 27.17 -1.23
N SER A 535 -21.03 26.55 -2.36
CA SER A 535 -22.39 26.22 -2.77
C SER A 535 -22.38 25.15 -3.86
N LEU A 536 -23.58 24.67 -4.24
CA LEU A 536 -23.74 23.72 -5.33
C LEU A 536 -23.47 24.36 -6.70
N SER A 537 -23.88 25.60 -6.92
CA SER A 537 -23.60 26.37 -8.15
C SER A 537 -22.09 26.54 -8.36
N SER A 538 -21.33 26.84 -7.31
CA SER A 538 -19.86 26.93 -7.33
C SER A 538 -19.18 25.62 -7.77
N VAL A 539 -19.83 24.45 -7.61
CA VAL A 539 -19.30 23.19 -8.16
C VAL A 539 -19.10 23.33 -9.66
N PHE A 540 -20.09 23.90 -10.37
CA PHE A 540 -20.08 24.05 -11.82
C PHE A 540 -19.31 25.29 -12.28
N THR A 541 -19.53 26.44 -11.65
CA THR A 541 -18.96 27.72 -12.10
C THR A 541 -17.47 27.85 -11.83
N GLU A 542 -16.96 27.15 -10.82
CA GLU A 542 -15.52 27.12 -10.45
C GLU A 542 -14.85 25.83 -10.93
N CYS A 543 -15.42 25.17 -11.96
CA CYS A 543 -14.83 23.99 -12.58
C CYS A 543 -13.42 24.30 -13.13
N PRO A 544 -12.40 23.48 -12.82
CA PRO A 544 -11.02 23.74 -13.27
C PRO A 544 -10.76 23.33 -14.73
N PHE A 545 -11.75 22.75 -15.41
CA PHE A 545 -11.58 22.21 -16.76
C PHE A 545 -12.08 23.19 -17.83
N ASP A 546 -11.26 23.39 -18.85
CA ASP A 546 -11.66 24.12 -20.05
C ASP A 546 -12.86 23.43 -20.71
N GLY A 547 -13.99 24.16 -20.78
CA GLY A 547 -15.27 23.64 -21.28
C GLY A 547 -16.21 23.12 -20.18
N GLY A 548 -15.79 23.14 -18.92
CA GLY A 548 -16.59 22.67 -17.78
C GLY A 548 -16.75 21.16 -17.74
N TYR A 549 -17.69 20.69 -16.92
CA TYR A 549 -18.16 19.31 -16.95
C TYR A 549 -19.11 19.14 -18.12
N ASP A 550 -18.71 18.37 -19.12
CA ASP A 550 -19.49 18.15 -20.35
C ASP A 550 -20.48 16.98 -20.23
N LEU A 551 -20.46 16.28 -19.10
CA LEU A 551 -21.46 15.30 -18.71
C LEU A 551 -21.66 15.33 -17.20
N SER A 552 -22.92 15.45 -16.75
CA SER A 552 -23.25 15.56 -15.32
C SER A 552 -24.38 14.63 -14.91
N PHE A 553 -24.20 13.97 -13.76
CA PHE A 553 -25.19 13.10 -13.14
C PHE A 553 -25.50 13.60 -11.74
N GLY A 554 -26.76 13.93 -11.47
CA GLY A 554 -27.28 14.13 -10.12
C GLY A 554 -27.94 12.86 -9.61
N THR A 555 -27.68 12.51 -8.35
CA THR A 555 -28.18 11.27 -7.74
C THR A 555 -29.32 11.53 -6.77
N SER A 556 -30.41 10.77 -6.90
CA SER A 556 -31.57 10.82 -6.01
C SER A 556 -32.45 9.59 -6.17
N GLU A 557 -33.12 9.18 -5.09
CA GLU A 557 -34.16 8.14 -5.15
C GLU A 557 -35.33 8.53 -6.10
N ARG A 558 -35.53 9.83 -6.33
CA ARG A 558 -36.52 10.41 -7.24
C ARG A 558 -36.07 10.40 -8.71
N GLY A 559 -34.83 10.03 -8.98
CA GLY A 559 -34.28 9.94 -10.33
C GLY A 559 -34.77 8.72 -11.09
N ALA A 560 -34.46 8.69 -12.38
CA ALA A 560 -34.71 7.52 -13.21
C ALA A 560 -33.77 6.36 -12.83
N PRO A 561 -34.22 5.10 -12.88
CA PRO A 561 -33.34 3.95 -12.67
C PRO A 561 -32.05 4.04 -13.48
N VAL A 562 -30.88 3.91 -12.85
CA VAL A 562 -29.59 4.08 -13.54
C VAL A 562 -29.43 3.16 -14.77
N TYR A 563 -29.95 1.93 -14.70
CA TYR A 563 -29.94 0.98 -15.82
C TYR A 563 -30.84 1.41 -17.00
N SER A 564 -31.84 2.27 -16.78
CA SER A 564 -32.71 2.76 -17.87
C SER A 564 -32.10 3.98 -18.59
N VAL A 565 -31.07 4.58 -18.02
CA VAL A 565 -30.38 5.76 -18.54
C VAL A 565 -29.12 5.39 -19.32
N LEU A 566 -28.58 4.19 -19.09
CA LEU A 566 -27.41 3.67 -19.79
C LEU A 566 -27.81 2.68 -20.90
N GLU A 567 -27.01 2.63 -21.96
CA GLU A 567 -27.03 1.59 -23.00
C GLU A 567 -25.64 0.99 -23.16
N GLU A 568 -25.58 -0.33 -23.33
CA GLU A 568 -24.35 -1.05 -23.67
C GLU A 568 -23.98 -0.78 -25.14
N GLU A 569 -22.73 -0.41 -25.40
CA GLU A 569 -22.23 -0.25 -26.78
C GLU A 569 -21.88 -1.61 -27.39
N ARG A 570 -22.27 -1.82 -28.66
CA ARG A 570 -21.81 -2.99 -29.45
C ARG A 570 -20.30 -2.86 -29.69
N GLN A 571 -19.60 -3.98 -29.51
CA GLN A 571 -18.14 -4.02 -29.60
C GLN A 571 -17.67 -3.77 -31.05
N GLU A 572 -17.08 -2.60 -31.29
CA GLU A 572 -16.30 -2.34 -32.50
C GLU A 572 -14.81 -2.57 -32.19
N TYR A 573 -14.19 -3.41 -33.00
CA TYR A 573 -12.76 -3.72 -32.93
C TYR A 573 -12.07 -3.03 -34.10
N ASP A 574 -10.94 -2.39 -33.86
CA ASP A 574 -10.11 -1.85 -34.93
C ASP A 574 -9.57 -2.98 -35.83
N SER A 575 -8.94 -2.60 -36.96
CA SER A 575 -8.30 -3.53 -37.90
C SER A 575 -7.17 -4.39 -37.28
N HIS A 576 -6.78 -4.10 -36.03
CA HIS A 576 -5.75 -4.77 -35.25
C HIS A 576 -6.32 -5.51 -34.02
N GLY A 577 -7.65 -5.63 -33.89
CA GLY A 577 -8.33 -6.32 -32.80
C GLY A 577 -8.31 -5.58 -31.45
N ARG A 578 -7.97 -4.29 -31.42
CA ARG A 578 -8.03 -3.44 -30.22
C ARG A 578 -9.39 -2.77 -30.11
N ARG A 579 -9.84 -2.61 -28.86
CA ARG A 579 -11.10 -1.96 -28.52
C ARG A 579 -10.87 -0.44 -28.53
N GLU A 580 -11.35 0.25 -29.56
CA GLU A 580 -11.42 1.72 -29.58
C GLU A 580 -12.70 2.17 -28.87
N SER A 581 -12.77 2.00 -27.54
CA SER A 581 -13.89 2.56 -26.76
C SER A 581 -13.37 3.70 -25.90
N HIS A 582 -13.59 4.94 -26.34
CA HIS A 582 -13.35 6.13 -25.53
C HIS A 582 -14.68 6.64 -25.00
N PRO A 583 -14.76 7.17 -23.76
CA PRO A 583 -15.97 7.83 -23.30
C PRO A 583 -16.38 8.97 -24.23
N GLY A 584 -17.69 9.11 -24.52
CA GLY A 584 -18.23 10.20 -25.34
C GLY A 584 -18.26 11.56 -24.65
N TYR A 585 -17.43 11.74 -23.61
CA TYR A 585 -17.30 12.92 -22.77
C TYR A 585 -15.83 13.10 -22.38
N LYS A 586 -15.45 14.29 -21.96
CA LYS A 586 -14.11 14.63 -21.49
C LYS A 586 -14.05 14.79 -19.97
N HIS A 587 -15.07 15.36 -19.34
CA HIS A 587 -15.12 15.68 -17.92
C HIS A 587 -16.50 15.32 -17.33
N LEU A 588 -16.59 14.14 -16.71
CA LEU A 588 -17.82 13.66 -16.06
C LEU A 588 -17.88 14.14 -14.60
N LEU A 589 -19.02 14.69 -14.19
CA LEU A 589 -19.34 15.03 -12.81
C LEU A 589 -20.46 14.14 -12.26
N LEU A 590 -20.24 13.54 -11.09
CA LEU A 590 -21.26 12.82 -10.33
C LEU A 590 -21.52 13.51 -9.01
N VAL A 591 -22.75 13.97 -8.79
CA VAL A 591 -23.14 14.76 -7.62
C VAL A 591 -24.03 13.96 -6.69
N PHE A 592 -23.67 13.96 -5.40
CA PHE A 592 -24.42 13.32 -4.33
C PHE A 592 -25.01 14.36 -3.38
N GLY A 593 -26.19 14.06 -2.85
CA GLY A 593 -26.81 14.83 -1.79
C GLY A 593 -26.37 14.37 -0.40
N GLY A 594 -26.63 15.22 0.59
CA GLY A 594 -26.52 14.86 2.01
C GLY A 594 -27.76 14.10 2.47
N VAL A 595 -28.00 14.09 3.78
CA VAL A 595 -29.17 13.40 4.38
C VAL A 595 -30.50 13.94 3.84
N ALA A 596 -30.56 15.23 3.56
CA ALA A 596 -31.75 15.89 3.02
C ALA A 596 -31.79 15.91 1.48
N GLY A 597 -30.89 15.18 0.81
CA GLY A 597 -30.73 15.20 -0.64
C GLY A 597 -30.03 16.46 -1.17
N ILE A 598 -29.99 16.59 -2.49
CA ILE A 598 -29.40 17.74 -3.20
C ILE A 598 -30.30 18.99 -3.03
N GLU A 599 -31.58 18.77 -2.74
CA GLU A 599 -32.60 19.80 -2.52
C GLU A 599 -32.25 20.77 -1.40
N ALA A 600 -31.56 20.31 -0.35
CA ALA A 600 -31.08 21.18 0.71
C ALA A 600 -30.02 22.16 0.22
N ALA A 601 -29.10 21.70 -0.62
CA ALA A 601 -28.06 22.55 -1.20
C ALA A 601 -28.66 23.62 -2.12
N ILE A 602 -29.64 23.26 -2.96
CA ILE A 602 -30.34 24.21 -3.84
C ILE A 602 -31.04 25.30 -3.03
N ARG A 603 -31.74 24.92 -1.96
CA ARG A 603 -32.44 25.88 -1.08
C ARG A 603 -31.49 26.90 -0.45
N ASN A 604 -30.26 26.48 -0.19
CA ASN A 604 -29.27 27.26 0.53
C ASN A 604 -28.30 28.01 -0.41
N ASP A 605 -28.48 27.88 -1.72
CA ASP A 605 -27.62 28.46 -2.75
C ASP A 605 -28.25 29.74 -3.33
N PRO A 606 -27.71 30.93 -3.04
CA PRO A 606 -28.28 32.19 -3.51
C PRO A 606 -28.32 32.29 -5.04
N GLN A 607 -27.30 31.79 -5.73
CA GLN A 607 -27.23 31.89 -7.18
C GLN A 607 -28.30 31.02 -7.86
N LEU A 608 -28.54 29.82 -7.34
CA LEU A 608 -29.62 28.97 -7.84
C LEU A 608 -31.00 29.53 -7.52
N CYS A 609 -31.15 30.18 -6.36
CA CYS A 609 -32.38 30.89 -5.98
C CYS A 609 -32.66 32.09 -6.90
N ASP A 610 -31.62 32.87 -7.23
CA ASP A 610 -31.69 34.01 -8.16
C ASP A 610 -32.00 33.55 -9.60
N MET A 611 -31.54 32.35 -9.98
CA MET A 611 -31.92 31.68 -11.23
C MET A 611 -33.33 31.05 -11.17
N HIS A 612 -34.06 31.21 -10.07
CA HIS A 612 -35.40 30.66 -9.82
C HIS A 612 -35.48 29.13 -9.93
N ILE A 613 -34.40 28.43 -9.61
CA ILE A 613 -34.38 26.97 -9.59
C ILE A 613 -34.90 26.49 -8.23
N SER A 614 -36.06 25.83 -8.22
CA SER A 614 -36.63 25.30 -7.00
C SER A 614 -36.00 23.95 -6.60
N PRO A 615 -36.02 23.57 -5.30
CA PRO A 615 -35.55 22.25 -4.89
C PRO A 615 -36.27 21.09 -5.61
N THR A 616 -37.55 21.25 -5.96
CA THR A 616 -38.30 20.25 -6.73
C THR A 616 -37.80 20.07 -8.16
N GLU A 617 -37.01 21.01 -8.66
CA GLU A 617 -36.42 21.01 -10.00
C GLU A 617 -34.93 20.64 -9.98
N ALA A 618 -34.44 20.03 -8.90
CA ALA A 618 -33.04 19.63 -8.77
C ALA A 618 -32.47 18.88 -9.98
N GLY A 619 -33.29 18.03 -10.61
CA GLY A 619 -32.90 17.29 -11.80
C GLY A 619 -32.54 18.17 -13.01
N LYS A 620 -33.04 19.41 -13.10
CA LYS A 620 -32.74 20.34 -14.21
C LYS A 620 -31.30 20.85 -14.18
N LEU A 621 -30.59 20.71 -13.07
CA LEU A 621 -29.18 21.11 -12.94
C LEU A 621 -28.21 20.13 -13.62
N PHE A 622 -28.68 18.93 -13.96
CA PHE A 622 -27.83 17.83 -14.43
C PHE A 622 -28.30 17.34 -15.80
N ASP A 623 -27.39 16.80 -16.59
CA ASP A 623 -27.76 16.12 -17.84
C ASP A 623 -28.63 14.89 -17.55
N TYR A 624 -28.32 14.19 -16.45
CA TYR A 624 -29.00 12.99 -16.01
C TYR A 624 -29.32 13.03 -14.51
N TRP A 625 -30.57 12.70 -14.17
CA TRP A 625 -31.06 12.61 -12.80
C TRP A 625 -31.42 11.16 -12.48
N VAL A 626 -30.60 10.49 -11.64
CA VAL A 626 -30.60 9.03 -11.54
C VAL A 626 -30.84 8.48 -10.14
N ASN A 627 -31.62 7.42 -10.06
CA ASN A 627 -31.73 6.52 -8.91
C ASN A 627 -30.76 5.35 -9.10
N LEU A 628 -29.76 5.29 -8.23
CA LEU A 628 -28.68 4.30 -8.28
C LEU A 628 -29.13 2.90 -7.84
N LEU A 629 -30.16 2.79 -6.98
CA LEU A 629 -30.65 1.53 -6.46
C LEU A 629 -32.18 1.51 -6.36
N PRO A 630 -32.89 1.33 -7.49
CA PRO A 630 -34.34 1.17 -7.49
C PRO A 630 -34.79 0.00 -6.62
N GLY A 631 -35.81 0.21 -5.79
CA GLY A 631 -36.31 -0.82 -4.87
C GLY A 631 -35.40 -1.07 -3.66
N GLN A 632 -34.58 -0.09 -3.25
CA GLN A 632 -33.76 -0.18 -2.04
C GLN A 632 -34.56 -0.66 -0.82
N GLY A 633 -33.99 -1.60 -0.06
CA GLY A 633 -34.63 -2.18 1.13
C GLY A 633 -34.54 -1.31 2.39
N SER A 634 -33.67 -0.30 2.40
CA SER A 634 -33.57 0.71 3.46
C SER A 634 -34.32 1.98 3.05
N ARG A 635 -34.92 2.70 4.01
CA ARG A 635 -35.54 4.01 3.74
C ARG A 635 -34.55 5.05 3.23
N THR A 636 -33.29 4.95 3.65
CA THR A 636 -32.23 5.89 3.28
C THR A 636 -30.96 5.14 2.92
N ILE A 637 -30.25 5.62 1.91
CA ILE A 637 -28.87 5.24 1.59
C ILE A 637 -27.99 6.41 2.01
N ARG A 638 -26.98 6.18 2.85
CA ARG A 638 -26.08 7.24 3.32
C ARG A 638 -25.14 7.66 2.20
N THR A 639 -24.64 8.90 2.21
CA THR A 639 -23.81 9.43 1.13
C THR A 639 -22.56 8.58 0.89
N GLU A 640 -21.89 8.10 1.94
CA GLU A 640 -20.71 7.23 1.81
C GLU A 640 -21.05 5.86 1.19
N GLU A 641 -22.30 5.38 1.31
CA GLU A 641 -22.78 4.16 0.65
C GLU A 641 -23.17 4.46 -0.81
N ALA A 642 -23.84 5.59 -1.04
CA ALA A 642 -24.25 6.05 -2.35
C ALA A 642 -23.06 6.30 -3.28
N VAL A 643 -21.94 6.82 -2.76
CA VAL A 643 -20.70 7.01 -3.53
C VAL A 643 -20.19 5.68 -4.09
N TRP A 644 -20.16 4.62 -3.27
CA TRP A 644 -19.78 3.28 -3.74
C TRP A 644 -20.74 2.75 -4.81
N LEU A 645 -22.05 2.87 -4.57
CA LEU A 645 -23.06 2.42 -5.52
C LEU A 645 -22.98 3.19 -6.84
N GLY A 646 -22.86 4.52 -6.79
CA GLY A 646 -22.83 5.38 -7.97
C GLY A 646 -21.62 5.11 -8.85
N LEU A 647 -20.44 5.03 -8.23
CA LEU A 647 -19.20 4.72 -8.93
C LEU A 647 -19.21 3.30 -9.52
N ALA A 648 -19.78 2.32 -8.81
CA ALA A 648 -19.94 0.96 -9.34
C ALA A 648 -20.93 0.90 -10.51
N SER A 649 -22.11 1.52 -10.37
CA SER A 649 -23.17 1.51 -11.38
C SER A 649 -22.79 2.28 -12.64
N LEU A 650 -22.00 3.35 -12.53
CA LEU A 650 -21.53 4.16 -13.66
C LEU A 650 -20.15 3.73 -14.17
N ARG A 651 -19.53 2.69 -13.61
CA ARG A 651 -18.21 2.19 -14.04
C ARG A 651 -18.15 1.93 -15.54
N GLY A 652 -19.21 1.35 -16.09
CA GLY A 652 -19.31 1.08 -17.52
C GLY A 652 -19.18 2.32 -18.39
N LEU A 653 -19.74 3.45 -17.95
CA LEU A 653 -19.66 4.75 -18.61
C LEU A 653 -18.24 5.34 -18.53
N VAL A 654 -17.58 5.20 -17.38
CA VAL A 654 -16.19 5.63 -17.17
C VAL A 654 -15.22 4.83 -18.03
N GLU A 655 -15.43 3.52 -18.14
CA GLU A 655 -14.61 2.64 -18.98
C GLU A 655 -14.95 2.74 -20.48
N GLY A 656 -15.93 3.57 -20.86
CA GLY A 656 -16.37 3.73 -22.24
C GLY A 656 -17.11 2.52 -22.80
N THR A 657 -17.56 1.59 -21.96
CA THR A 657 -18.33 0.39 -22.35
C THR A 657 -19.83 0.65 -22.43
N HIS A 658 -20.29 1.74 -21.81
CA HIS A 658 -21.67 2.18 -21.82
C HIS A 658 -21.76 3.64 -22.30
N ARG A 659 -22.93 4.01 -22.82
CA ARG A 659 -23.28 5.38 -23.17
C ARG A 659 -24.55 5.83 -22.46
N PRO A 660 -24.68 7.13 -22.16
CA PRO A 660 -25.95 7.69 -21.75
C PRO A 660 -26.93 7.67 -22.94
N ARG A 661 -28.20 7.35 -22.69
CA ARG A 661 -29.26 7.43 -23.69
C ARG A 661 -29.53 8.88 -24.06
N GLN A 662 -29.46 9.20 -25.36
CA GLN A 662 -29.70 10.56 -25.87
C GLN A 662 -31.13 11.06 -25.58
N SER A 663 -32.12 10.16 -25.63
CA SER A 663 -33.54 10.50 -25.42
C SER A 663 -33.92 10.75 -23.95
N TYR A 664 -32.97 10.60 -23.02
CA TYR A 664 -33.22 10.68 -21.58
C TYR A 664 -32.79 12.00 -20.94
N LYS A 665 -32.19 12.93 -21.71
CA LYS A 665 -32.14 14.34 -21.27
C LYS A 665 -33.56 14.69 -20.87
N SER A 666 -33.77 15.08 -19.61
CA SER A 666 -35.12 15.27 -19.11
C SER A 666 -35.89 16.17 -20.08
N ASN A 667 -36.87 15.60 -20.79
CA ASN A 667 -37.93 16.37 -21.41
C ASN A 667 -38.78 16.90 -20.25
N ALA A 668 -38.23 17.86 -19.52
CA ALA A 668 -38.96 18.66 -18.55
C ALA A 668 -39.35 19.96 -19.26
N LEU A 669 -40.43 19.86 -20.04
CA LEU A 669 -41.32 21.00 -20.26
C LEU A 669 -41.92 21.43 -18.92
#